data_AF-A0A8T1BN09-F1
#
_entry.id   AF-A0A8T1BN09-F1
#
_cell.length_a   1.000
_cell.length_b   1.000
_cell.length_c   1.000
_cell.angle_alpha   90.00
_cell.angle_beta   90.00
_cell.angle_gamma   90.00
#
_symmetry.space_group_name_H-M   'P 1'
#
loop_
_entity.id
_entity.type
_entity.pdbx_description
1 polymer ?
#
loop_
_entity_poly.entity_id
_entity_poly.type
_entity_poly.pdbx_seq_one_letter_code
_entity_poly.pdbx_strand_id
1 'polypeptide(L)'
;MIVTTIPGAHAQSSSSSTSVTTAETLAQEWFTDNFDDNETHLAVGVNSALKNLTSSDVMCYGFPSVQRRTKEASPNGGCPEIYTAVNASCSCLTTGYSDSDTWEFHVTLRTDEGSEKYPTTLTSSDVLAVDSIRTLLVPSNLTTLRFVGEGTYPQTITFVPQDQGLPGSTLPIAKVEDGSIGITTVSLENINLSSITQSVSTFFPSTTLNITLRNCNMIKFGYDFFDGLDSVRYLDMSSNHLTAAYVGSSIAHSCSNQFCAVEVLNLTNNSISTFPTVVFNVDNLQELYIAENDITDFNISSTVFSAIQALVAFDSDLPDESTACTDGTWQTAHNRKFCVTNDTATAADTSSNDSSSLTIGLVAGGCAIVIIIVALVAWRYLSHKKTHRMSSSKNDFYSQEFGDTLDFDDTQVQVDPVFLNDPVIVTNRIDQKLLKMGRCISKGGFGNVMKKQKSTYTARREEAQRLRQEVKHLTSELQELQFRTLSPEDVAFLDPAMQRIVVENRLLTSVAKGEQLKVATAQSLLAASLGPQESHPLYTQICLTKSWSERRKSLMAVRQQKLQDAYGFLMGRFEDPDKPHTSDHRYETPEGDICAVHAEVIHFPRVESLDKVWEAVIFHYNNIEIDISEKLGHMTVRDDYDSIEGIVHNIRVLSHSENCTSVESSIVTFSHFFTEDDEGFGGQPCGVLSIDCIDEDELYPYYPEKRVRLDTSGAIVLTANREGDGELVVTLRRAAFVKLYNPQFPLSEATRQELQAGIGRWGDVLMKAIRSYVYGAL
;
A
#
# COMPACT_ATOMS: atom_id res chain seq x y z
N MET A 1 71.18 28.27 34.50
CA MET A 1 70.97 27.32 35.63
C MET A 1 69.58 26.72 35.49
N ILE A 2 69.50 25.43 35.82
CA ILE A 2 68.37 24.51 36.02
C ILE A 2 67.04 25.12 36.59
N VAL A 3 65.88 24.67 36.04
CA VAL A 3 64.50 24.58 36.64
C VAL A 3 63.75 25.94 36.84
N THR A 4 62.41 26.08 36.72
CA THR A 4 61.25 25.23 37.11
C THR A 4 60.00 25.37 36.19
N THR A 5 59.09 24.39 36.23
CA THR A 5 57.73 24.39 35.67
C THR A 5 56.65 24.79 36.69
N ILE A 6 55.59 25.52 36.27
CA ILE A 6 54.26 25.61 36.93
C ILE A 6 53.16 25.76 35.82
N PRO A 7 51.96 25.15 35.94
CA PRO A 7 50.97 25.08 34.85
C PRO A 7 49.71 25.96 35.04
N GLY A 8 48.95 26.13 33.94
CA GLY A 8 47.47 26.16 33.97
C GLY A 8 46.77 27.52 34.04
N ALA A 9 46.16 27.94 32.93
CA ALA A 9 45.04 28.89 32.92
C ALA A 9 44.06 28.53 31.79
N HIS A 10 42.82 28.19 32.13
CA HIS A 10 41.76 27.96 31.15
C HIS A 10 41.27 29.28 30.56
N ALA A 11 41.28 29.41 29.23
CA ALA A 11 40.49 30.40 28.52
C ALA A 11 39.07 29.84 28.31
N GLN A 12 38.05 30.66 28.56
CA GLN A 12 36.64 30.27 28.44
C GLN A 12 36.24 30.20 26.96
N SER A 13 35.70 29.07 26.51
CA SER A 13 34.94 29.00 25.27
C SER A 13 33.52 29.54 25.50
N SER A 14 33.15 30.63 24.85
CA SER A 14 31.77 31.10 24.80
C SER A 14 30.96 30.22 23.85
N SER A 15 30.41 29.12 24.35
CA SER A 15 29.41 28.32 23.63
C SER A 15 28.07 29.04 23.65
N SER A 16 27.70 29.68 22.53
CA SER A 16 26.32 30.09 22.28
C SER A 16 25.46 28.84 22.12
N SER A 17 24.70 28.51 23.16
CA SER A 17 23.72 27.42 23.10
C SER A 17 22.49 27.88 22.31
N THR A 18 22.57 27.80 20.98
CA THR A 18 21.41 27.93 20.11
C THR A 18 20.48 26.76 20.41
N SER A 19 19.24 27.04 20.81
CA SER A 19 18.23 26.01 21.06
C SER A 19 17.75 25.46 19.72
N VAL A 20 18.11 24.23 19.39
CA VAL A 20 17.65 23.53 18.19
C VAL A 20 16.13 23.51 18.17
N THR A 21 15.51 23.94 17.07
CA THR A 21 14.06 23.98 16.94
C THR A 21 13.49 22.63 16.54
N THR A 22 12.22 22.36 16.88
CA THR A 22 11.55 21.11 16.48
C THR A 22 11.50 20.93 14.96
N ALA A 23 11.46 22.03 14.20
CA ALA A 23 11.51 21.99 12.73
C ALA A 23 12.89 21.54 12.20
N GLU A 24 13.98 21.97 12.83
CA GLU A 24 15.35 21.54 12.50
C GLU A 24 15.54 20.05 12.78
N THR A 25 15.06 19.55 13.92
CA THR A 25 15.12 18.11 14.26
C THR A 25 14.33 17.27 13.25
N LEU A 26 13.09 17.67 12.92
CA LEU A 26 12.28 16.95 11.94
C LEU A 26 12.88 16.98 10.53
N ALA A 27 13.52 18.09 10.13
CA ALA A 27 14.24 18.17 8.85
C ALA A 27 15.48 17.26 8.82
N GLN A 28 16.21 17.16 9.92
CA GLN A 28 17.35 16.26 10.09
C GLN A 28 16.94 14.79 10.03
N GLU A 29 15.93 14.40 10.81
CA GLU A 29 15.36 13.04 10.82
C GLU A 29 14.88 12.66 9.41
N TRP A 30 14.08 13.53 8.77
CA TRP A 30 13.61 13.34 7.41
C TRP A 30 14.75 13.14 6.41
N PHE A 31 15.83 13.92 6.50
CA PHE A 31 16.99 13.75 5.60
C PHE A 31 17.71 12.42 5.86
N THR A 32 17.88 12.02 7.13
CA THR A 32 18.55 10.75 7.45
C THR A 32 17.73 9.50 7.10
N ASP A 33 16.41 9.62 7.00
CA ASP A 33 15.48 8.55 6.64
C ASP A 33 15.29 8.40 5.11
N ASN A 34 15.72 9.38 4.31
CA ASN A 34 15.54 9.41 2.86
C ASN A 34 16.83 9.34 2.04
N PHE A 35 18.00 9.44 2.69
CA PHE A 35 19.32 9.34 2.07
C PHE A 35 20.14 8.27 2.78
N ASP A 36 20.49 7.19 2.10
CA ASP A 36 21.37 6.17 2.67
C ASP A 36 22.80 6.69 2.88
N ASP A 37 23.55 6.01 3.74
CA ASP A 37 24.95 6.40 3.97
C ASP A 37 25.78 6.11 2.74
N ASN A 38 26.56 7.11 2.33
CA ASN A 38 27.32 7.16 1.09
C ASN A 38 26.50 7.26 -0.21
N GLU A 39 25.19 7.53 -0.18
CA GLU A 39 24.39 7.72 -1.41
C GLU A 39 24.43 9.17 -1.93
N THR A 40 24.41 9.35 -3.26
CA THR A 40 24.37 10.64 -3.97
C THR A 40 23.15 10.71 -4.89
N HIS A 41 22.23 11.64 -4.63
CA HIS A 41 21.04 11.87 -5.44
C HIS A 41 21.14 13.14 -6.28
N LEU A 42 20.48 13.15 -7.44
CA LEU A 42 19.93 14.37 -8.02
C LEU A 42 18.55 14.63 -7.40
N ALA A 43 18.38 15.78 -6.75
CA ALA A 43 17.14 16.16 -6.07
C ALA A 43 16.86 17.67 -6.13
N VAL A 44 15.57 18.02 -6.04
CA VAL A 44 15.08 19.40 -5.96
C VAL A 44 14.17 19.53 -4.75
N GLY A 45 14.47 20.51 -3.88
CA GLY A 45 13.65 20.84 -2.71
C GLY A 45 13.54 19.74 -1.65
N VAL A 46 12.73 20.03 -0.63
CA VAL A 46 12.42 19.16 0.52
C VAL A 46 10.89 19.03 0.66
N ASN A 47 10.41 18.01 1.36
CA ASN A 47 8.98 17.66 1.36
C ASN A 47 8.07 18.80 1.88
N SER A 48 6.92 18.99 1.20
CA SER A 48 5.74 19.74 1.63
C SER A 48 5.28 19.56 3.09
N ALA A 49 5.75 18.52 3.81
CA ALA A 49 5.55 18.35 5.25
C ALA A 49 6.38 19.32 6.12
N LEU A 50 7.49 19.86 5.59
CA LEU A 50 8.43 20.73 6.30
C LEU A 50 8.05 22.23 6.19
N LYS A 51 6.75 22.56 6.26
CA LYS A 51 6.17 23.90 6.04
C LYS A 51 6.69 25.03 6.94
N ASN A 52 7.48 24.71 7.97
CA ASN A 52 8.01 25.66 8.94
C ASN A 52 9.51 25.96 8.76
N LEU A 53 10.16 25.43 7.72
CA LEU A 53 11.53 25.82 7.37
C LEU A 53 11.57 27.24 6.78
N THR A 54 12.63 27.99 7.08
CA THR A 54 12.84 29.31 6.44
C THR A 54 13.40 29.12 5.03
N SER A 55 13.30 30.15 4.18
CA SER A 55 13.82 30.08 2.80
C SER A 55 15.33 29.80 2.72
N SER A 56 16.09 30.12 3.78
CA SER A 56 17.52 29.79 3.91
C SER A 56 17.80 28.35 4.33
N ASP A 57 16.80 27.66 4.89
CA ASP A 57 16.92 26.26 5.33
C ASP A 57 16.55 25.27 4.21
N VAL A 58 15.93 25.75 3.12
CA VAL A 58 15.67 24.92 1.93
C VAL A 58 16.97 24.66 1.20
N MET A 59 17.31 23.38 0.97
CA MET A 59 18.50 23.00 0.21
C MET A 59 18.53 23.69 -1.15
N CYS A 60 19.63 24.38 -1.42
CA CYS A 60 19.86 25.16 -2.63
C CYS A 60 18.73 26.17 -2.99
N TYR A 61 18.00 26.69 -1.99
CA TYR A 61 16.86 27.61 -2.18
C TYR A 61 15.74 27.05 -3.08
N GLY A 62 15.65 25.72 -3.20
CA GLY A 62 14.69 25.05 -4.09
C GLY A 62 15.17 24.87 -5.54
N PHE A 63 16.40 25.26 -5.88
CA PHE A 63 17.00 24.90 -7.18
C PHE A 63 17.45 23.43 -7.22
N PRO A 64 17.60 22.84 -8.43
CA PRO A 64 18.18 21.50 -8.57
C PRO A 64 19.56 21.40 -7.92
N SER A 65 19.85 20.23 -7.38
CA SER A 65 21.07 20.00 -6.62
C SER A 65 21.48 18.55 -6.64
N VAL A 66 22.79 18.31 -6.66
CA VAL A 66 23.34 17.01 -6.29
C VAL A 66 23.51 17.01 -4.77
N GLN A 67 22.94 16.02 -4.09
CA GLN A 67 22.92 15.91 -2.63
C GLN A 67 23.57 14.57 -2.24
N ARG A 68 24.54 14.58 -1.32
CA ARG A 68 25.22 13.37 -0.82
C ARG A 68 25.21 13.36 0.70
N ARG A 69 24.96 12.19 1.29
CA ARG A 69 25.19 11.93 2.71
C ARG A 69 26.35 10.96 2.84
N THR A 70 27.34 11.23 3.70
CA THR A 70 28.41 10.25 3.97
C THR A 70 29.03 10.47 5.34
N LYS A 71 29.30 9.39 6.08
CA LYS A 71 30.10 9.44 7.32
C LYS A 71 31.61 9.39 7.07
N GLU A 72 32.05 9.14 5.84
CA GLU A 72 33.46 8.87 5.50
C GLU A 72 34.25 10.15 5.16
N ALA A 73 33.56 11.20 4.70
CA ALA A 73 34.13 12.50 4.36
C ALA A 73 33.45 13.62 5.15
N SER A 74 34.18 14.69 5.43
CA SER A 74 33.59 15.92 5.98
C SER A 74 32.70 16.61 4.94
N PRO A 75 31.55 17.19 5.34
CA PRO A 75 30.70 17.95 4.45
C PRO A 75 31.40 19.03 3.64
N ASN A 76 30.95 19.26 2.40
CA ASN A 76 31.46 20.34 1.55
C ASN A 76 31.05 21.75 2.01
N GLY A 77 30.11 21.87 2.96
CA GLY A 77 29.54 23.13 3.45
C GLY A 77 28.59 23.83 2.47
N GLY A 78 28.10 23.13 1.44
CA GLY A 78 27.16 23.65 0.45
C GLY A 78 25.68 23.49 0.83
N CYS A 79 25.35 22.62 1.79
CA CYS A 79 24.00 22.53 2.36
C CYS A 79 23.80 23.59 3.47
N PRO A 80 22.54 23.96 3.77
CA PRO A 80 22.19 24.66 5.01
C PRO A 80 22.78 23.97 6.26
N GLU A 81 23.09 24.74 7.30
CA GLU A 81 23.76 24.23 8.52
C GLU A 81 23.00 23.06 9.15
N ILE A 82 21.66 23.09 9.08
CA ILE A 82 20.77 22.05 9.61
C ILE A 82 21.04 20.67 9.00
N TYR A 83 21.37 20.58 7.71
CA TYR A 83 21.68 19.31 7.02
C TYR A 83 23.17 18.99 7.08
N THR A 84 24.04 20.01 7.06
CA THR A 84 25.48 19.84 7.29
C THR A 84 25.76 19.18 8.65
N ALA A 85 24.94 19.45 9.67
CA ALA A 85 24.99 18.79 10.98
C ALA A 85 24.72 17.27 10.97
N VAL A 86 24.05 16.74 9.93
CA VAL A 86 23.81 15.29 9.70
C VAL A 86 24.63 14.73 8.52
N ASN A 87 25.79 15.35 8.27
CA ASN A 87 26.76 14.99 7.23
C ASN A 87 26.26 15.12 5.77
N ALA A 88 25.33 16.04 5.49
CA ALA A 88 24.92 16.35 4.12
C ALA A 88 25.94 17.24 3.41
N SER A 89 26.20 16.95 2.13
CA SER A 89 26.90 17.81 1.18
C SER A 89 25.99 18.13 -0.01
N CYS A 90 25.96 19.38 -0.46
CA CYS A 90 25.08 19.84 -1.53
C CYS A 90 25.88 20.58 -2.60
N SER A 91 25.62 20.26 -3.87
CA SER A 91 26.17 20.96 -5.03
C SER A 91 25.01 21.62 -5.78
N CYS A 92 24.85 22.93 -5.66
CA CYS A 92 23.68 23.63 -6.21
C CYS A 92 23.83 23.97 -7.69
N LEU A 93 22.83 23.62 -8.51
CA LEU A 93 22.73 23.97 -9.93
C LEU A 93 21.94 25.27 -10.09
N THR A 94 22.56 26.40 -9.77
CA THR A 94 21.92 27.73 -9.81
C THR A 94 21.94 28.38 -11.20
N THR A 95 22.87 27.97 -12.07
CA THR A 95 23.02 28.54 -13.41
C THR A 95 22.37 27.63 -14.45
N GLY A 96 21.37 28.14 -15.16
CA GLY A 96 20.65 27.43 -16.24
C GLY A 96 19.23 26.96 -15.88
N TYR A 97 18.85 26.94 -14.60
CA TYR A 97 17.59 26.32 -14.14
C TYR A 97 16.58 27.30 -13.52
N SER A 98 17.00 28.51 -13.13
CA SER A 98 16.16 29.43 -12.35
C SER A 98 15.00 30.08 -13.11
N ASP A 99 15.22 30.35 -14.40
CA ASP A 99 14.29 31.10 -15.26
C ASP A 99 14.03 30.37 -16.59
N SER A 100 14.24 29.04 -16.59
CA SER A 100 14.10 28.19 -17.77
C SER A 100 12.79 27.39 -17.72
N ASP A 101 12.12 27.27 -18.86
CA ASP A 101 11.02 26.31 -19.10
C ASP A 101 11.54 24.90 -19.41
N THR A 102 12.86 24.76 -19.58
CA THR A 102 13.55 23.56 -20.03
C THR A 102 14.67 23.20 -19.05
N TRP A 103 14.55 22.05 -18.40
CA TRP A 103 15.59 21.49 -17.54
C TRP A 103 16.23 20.27 -18.21
N GLU A 104 17.56 20.30 -18.31
CA GLU A 104 18.36 19.23 -18.91
C GLU A 104 19.45 18.80 -17.94
N PHE A 105 19.63 17.50 -17.74
CA PHE A 105 20.62 16.95 -16.81
C PHE A 105 21.47 15.89 -17.51
N HIS A 106 22.77 16.16 -17.66
CA HIS A 106 23.75 15.14 -18.05
C HIS A 106 24.12 14.34 -16.80
N VAL A 107 23.94 13.02 -16.82
CA VAL A 107 24.11 12.16 -15.64
C VAL A 107 25.02 10.97 -15.95
N THR A 108 25.81 10.55 -14.97
CA THR A 108 26.59 9.30 -15.03
C THR A 108 26.39 8.53 -13.74
N LEU A 109 26.38 7.21 -13.82
CA LEU A 109 26.48 6.38 -12.62
C LEU A 109 27.81 6.71 -11.93
N ARG A 110 27.75 7.01 -10.63
CA ARG A 110 28.92 7.30 -9.81
C ARG A 110 29.75 6.02 -9.61
N THR A 111 31.02 6.06 -9.98
CA THR A 111 31.95 4.90 -9.89
C THR A 111 32.88 4.93 -8.68
N ASP A 112 33.08 6.10 -8.08
CA ASP A 112 34.19 6.36 -7.17
C ASP A 112 33.69 6.68 -5.76
N GLU A 113 33.97 5.78 -4.80
CA GLU A 113 33.60 5.99 -3.39
C GLU A 113 34.45 7.08 -2.71
N GLY A 114 35.69 7.29 -3.17
CA GLY A 114 36.72 8.02 -2.42
C GLY A 114 37.45 9.16 -3.14
N SER A 115 37.56 10.30 -2.44
CA SER A 115 38.54 11.40 -2.62
C SER A 115 38.32 12.47 -3.70
N GLU A 116 37.30 12.40 -4.54
CA GLU A 116 36.97 13.55 -5.41
C GLU A 116 36.49 14.77 -4.60
N LYS A 117 36.86 15.98 -5.06
CA LYS A 117 36.38 17.24 -4.49
C LYS A 117 34.92 17.43 -4.85
N TYR A 118 34.01 17.04 -3.96
CA TYR A 118 32.59 17.32 -4.09
C TYR A 118 32.36 18.86 -4.06
N PRO A 119 32.03 19.49 -5.20
CA PRO A 119 31.99 20.95 -5.30
C PRO A 119 30.78 21.51 -4.54
N THR A 120 30.74 22.83 -4.28
CA THR A 120 29.55 23.48 -3.70
C THR A 120 28.58 24.00 -4.75
N THR A 121 29.02 24.12 -6.00
CA THR A 121 28.26 24.68 -7.13
C THR A 121 28.49 23.86 -8.38
N LEU A 122 27.44 23.62 -9.15
CA LEU A 122 27.46 22.98 -10.47
C LEU A 122 26.67 23.85 -11.47
N THR A 123 26.82 23.55 -12.75
CA THR A 123 26.21 24.23 -13.89
C THR A 123 25.49 23.23 -14.79
N SER A 124 24.63 23.70 -15.69
CA SER A 124 23.93 22.83 -16.65
C SER A 124 24.84 22.14 -17.66
N SER A 125 26.13 22.49 -17.74
CA SER A 125 27.12 21.84 -18.59
C SER A 125 27.96 20.77 -17.86
N ASP A 126 27.77 20.59 -16.55
CA ASP A 126 28.50 19.59 -15.77
C ASP A 126 27.79 18.24 -15.82
N VAL A 127 28.57 17.16 -15.94
CA VAL A 127 28.05 15.79 -15.86
C VAL A 127 27.91 15.40 -14.38
N LEU A 128 26.69 15.03 -13.98
CA LEU A 128 26.33 14.76 -12.60
C LEU A 128 26.56 13.28 -12.27
N ALA A 129 27.60 13.00 -11.49
CA ALA A 129 27.85 11.67 -10.94
C ALA A 129 26.88 11.36 -9.79
N VAL A 130 25.90 10.49 -10.04
CA VAL A 130 24.82 10.16 -9.09
C VAL A 130 24.57 8.65 -9.04
N ASP A 131 24.00 8.17 -7.93
CA ASP A 131 23.48 6.81 -7.81
C ASP A 131 21.97 6.78 -8.13
N SER A 132 21.26 7.85 -7.72
CA SER A 132 19.80 7.93 -7.78
C SER A 132 19.29 9.29 -8.28
N ILE A 133 18.13 9.30 -8.94
CA ILE A 133 17.35 10.49 -9.29
C ILE A 133 16.05 10.45 -8.50
N ARG A 134 15.81 11.46 -7.66
CA ARG A 134 14.60 11.56 -6.85
C ARG A 134 13.49 12.26 -7.64
N THR A 135 12.22 11.94 -7.37
CA THR A 135 11.07 12.72 -7.88
C THR A 135 11.32 14.22 -7.70
N LEU A 136 11.41 14.96 -8.81
CA LEU A 136 11.79 16.38 -8.78
C LEU A 136 10.58 17.27 -8.41
N LEU A 137 10.76 18.15 -7.43
CA LEU A 137 9.84 19.28 -7.22
C LEU A 137 10.15 20.36 -8.27
N VAL A 138 9.34 20.43 -9.32
CA VAL A 138 9.55 21.35 -10.45
C VAL A 138 8.69 22.60 -10.29
N PRO A 139 9.11 23.76 -10.83
CA PRO A 139 8.25 24.94 -10.88
C PRO A 139 7.14 24.76 -11.92
N SER A 140 6.00 25.43 -11.72
CA SER A 140 4.80 25.25 -12.55
C SER A 140 4.93 25.75 -14.00
N ASN A 141 5.97 26.52 -14.31
CA ASN A 141 6.31 26.98 -15.66
C ASN A 141 7.23 26.02 -16.44
N LEU A 142 7.68 24.90 -15.85
CA LEU A 142 8.54 23.93 -16.53
C LEU A 142 7.72 23.14 -17.56
N THR A 143 8.07 23.24 -18.84
CA THR A 143 7.43 22.52 -19.95
C THR A 143 8.23 21.32 -20.42
N THR A 144 9.55 21.34 -20.25
CA THR A 144 10.46 20.33 -20.80
C THR A 144 11.43 19.82 -19.75
N LEU A 145 11.51 18.50 -19.59
CA LEU A 145 12.42 17.82 -18.67
C LEU A 145 13.23 16.74 -19.41
N ARG A 146 14.55 16.86 -19.42
CA ARG A 146 15.46 15.95 -20.13
C ARG A 146 16.54 15.41 -19.19
N PHE A 147 16.83 14.12 -19.31
CA PHE A 147 17.98 13.48 -18.70
C PHE A 147 18.75 12.69 -19.77
N VAL A 148 20.06 12.90 -19.81
CA VAL A 148 20.97 12.29 -20.78
C VAL A 148 22.06 11.54 -20.01
N GLY A 149 22.06 10.22 -20.13
CA GLY A 149 23.12 9.38 -19.60
C GLY A 149 24.41 9.54 -20.41
N GLU A 150 25.51 9.84 -19.76
CA GLU A 150 26.82 9.98 -20.40
C GLU A 150 27.55 8.63 -20.52
N GLY A 151 28.29 8.46 -21.62
CA GLY A 151 29.06 7.24 -21.91
C GLY A 151 28.39 6.27 -22.90
N THR A 152 29.05 5.14 -23.16
CA THR A 152 28.70 4.22 -24.27
C THR A 152 27.56 3.25 -23.99
N TYR A 153 27.10 3.16 -22.74
CA TYR A 153 26.08 2.22 -22.30
C TYR A 153 25.02 2.91 -21.42
N PRO A 154 23.78 2.41 -21.38
CA PRO A 154 22.73 2.99 -20.55
C PRO A 154 23.11 3.05 -19.07
N GLN A 155 23.01 4.23 -18.48
CA GLN A 155 23.40 4.48 -17.09
C GLN A 155 22.40 3.83 -16.13
N THR A 156 22.90 2.97 -15.24
CA THR A 156 22.06 2.25 -14.25
C THR A 156 21.86 3.10 -13.00
N ILE A 157 21.17 4.23 -13.18
CA ILE A 157 20.81 5.18 -12.13
C ILE A 157 19.39 4.85 -11.66
N THR A 158 19.18 4.81 -10.34
CA THR A 158 17.89 4.41 -9.75
C THR A 158 16.93 5.59 -9.65
N PHE A 159 15.66 5.42 -10.02
CA PHE A 159 14.64 6.43 -9.72
C PHE A 159 14.02 6.13 -8.35
N VAL A 160 13.96 7.14 -7.46
CA VAL A 160 13.47 7.00 -6.08
C VAL A 160 12.34 8.01 -5.79
N PRO A 161 11.33 7.63 -4.99
CA PRO A 161 10.21 8.52 -4.68
C PRO A 161 10.65 9.71 -3.85
N GLN A 162 9.79 10.74 -3.79
CA GLN A 162 10.02 11.91 -2.95
C GLN A 162 10.27 11.55 -1.47
N ASP A 163 9.59 10.53 -0.95
CA ASP A 163 9.78 10.01 0.40
C ASP A 163 9.93 8.48 0.36
N GLN A 164 11.17 8.01 0.51
CA GLN A 164 11.54 6.59 0.51
C GLN A 164 11.06 5.87 1.78
N GLY A 165 11.08 6.56 2.92
CA GLY A 165 10.63 6.01 4.21
C GLY A 165 9.12 5.80 4.35
N LEU A 166 8.30 6.18 3.35
CA LEU A 166 6.84 6.03 3.37
C LEU A 166 6.39 4.84 2.49
N PRO A 167 5.82 3.77 3.09
CA PRO A 167 5.29 2.65 2.32
C PRO A 167 4.16 3.09 1.38
N GLY A 168 4.27 2.73 0.10
CA GLY A 168 3.26 3.07 -0.92
C GLY A 168 3.43 4.45 -1.56
N SER A 169 4.54 5.15 -1.35
CA SER A 169 4.86 6.39 -2.09
C SER A 169 4.80 6.21 -3.61
N THR A 170 4.10 7.11 -4.30
CA THR A 170 4.10 7.18 -5.77
C THR A 170 5.43 7.73 -6.29
N LEU A 171 5.89 7.17 -7.42
CA LEU A 171 7.15 7.51 -8.09
C LEU A 171 6.91 8.13 -9.48
N PRO A 172 6.35 9.35 -9.58
CA PRO A 172 6.45 10.12 -10.81
C PRO A 172 7.84 10.76 -10.93
N ILE A 173 8.26 11.07 -12.15
CA ILE A 173 9.51 11.74 -12.46
C ILE A 173 9.57 13.18 -11.89
N ALA A 174 8.41 13.85 -11.80
CA ALA A 174 8.27 15.21 -11.30
C ALA A 174 6.92 15.45 -10.60
N LYS A 175 6.87 16.41 -9.67
CA LYS A 175 5.67 16.94 -9.00
C LYS A 175 5.76 18.46 -8.86
N VAL A 176 4.61 19.13 -8.74
CA VAL A 176 4.49 20.56 -8.39
C VAL A 176 3.75 20.67 -7.06
N GLU A 177 4.18 21.54 -6.15
CA GLU A 177 3.56 21.70 -4.83
C GLU A 177 2.09 22.13 -4.90
N ASP A 178 1.76 23.06 -5.81
CA ASP A 178 0.40 23.55 -6.07
C ASP A 178 -0.38 22.70 -7.10
N GLY A 179 0.08 21.50 -7.41
CA GLY A 179 -0.63 20.47 -8.18
C GLY A 179 -0.73 20.64 -9.70
N SER A 180 -0.71 21.86 -10.23
CA SER A 180 -0.76 22.11 -11.68
C SER A 180 0.62 21.92 -12.33
N ILE A 181 0.94 20.68 -12.70
CA ILE A 181 2.14 20.35 -13.48
C ILE A 181 1.99 20.77 -14.95
N GLY A 182 3.01 21.44 -15.50
CA GLY A 182 3.00 22.02 -16.85
C GLY A 182 3.87 21.29 -17.88
N ILE A 183 4.49 20.17 -17.50
CA ILE A 183 5.44 19.46 -18.38
C ILE A 183 4.69 18.82 -19.56
N THR A 184 5.06 19.24 -20.77
CA THR A 184 4.58 18.70 -22.04
C THR A 184 5.61 17.81 -22.74
N THR A 185 6.86 17.79 -22.30
CA THR A 185 7.94 17.01 -22.93
C THR A 185 8.86 16.37 -21.90
N VAL A 186 9.03 15.05 -21.99
CA VAL A 186 9.96 14.27 -21.16
C VAL A 186 10.92 13.49 -22.06
N SER A 187 12.22 13.66 -21.85
CA SER A 187 13.28 12.93 -22.57
C SER A 187 14.15 12.16 -21.58
N LEU A 188 14.25 10.85 -21.74
CA LEU A 188 15.23 9.98 -21.11
C LEU A 188 16.06 9.35 -22.23
N GLU A 189 17.35 9.61 -22.20
CA GLU A 189 18.28 9.15 -23.23
C GLU A 189 19.45 8.45 -22.54
N ASN A 190 19.77 7.21 -22.94
CA ASN A 190 20.90 6.45 -22.41
C ASN A 190 20.84 6.19 -20.88
N ILE A 191 19.65 5.97 -20.32
CA ILE A 191 19.42 5.63 -18.90
C ILE A 191 18.64 4.33 -18.83
N ASN A 192 19.11 3.35 -18.05
CA ASN A 192 18.53 2.01 -17.94
C ASN A 192 17.20 2.04 -17.16
N LEU A 193 16.08 1.84 -17.85
CA LEU A 193 14.73 1.87 -17.25
C LEU A 193 14.13 0.48 -17.01
N SER A 194 14.84 -0.59 -17.37
CA SER A 194 14.33 -1.99 -17.42
C SER A 194 13.64 -2.50 -16.15
N SER A 195 13.99 -1.97 -14.98
CA SER A 195 13.36 -2.27 -13.68
C SER A 195 12.11 -1.43 -13.42
N ILE A 196 12.17 -0.12 -13.66
CA ILE A 196 11.06 0.79 -13.34
C ILE A 196 9.89 0.62 -14.29
N THR A 197 10.13 0.30 -15.57
CA THR A 197 9.08 0.14 -16.58
C THR A 197 8.09 -0.96 -16.24
N GLN A 198 8.47 -1.93 -15.40
CA GLN A 198 7.65 -3.07 -15.02
C GLN A 198 7.02 -2.94 -13.62
N SER A 199 7.47 -1.98 -12.81
CA SER A 199 7.15 -1.90 -11.37
C SER A 199 6.51 -0.58 -10.92
N VAL A 200 6.61 0.48 -11.73
CA VAL A 200 6.10 1.81 -11.41
C VAL A 200 4.85 2.11 -12.21
N SER A 201 3.86 2.73 -11.55
CA SER A 201 2.67 3.31 -12.19
C SER A 201 2.75 4.84 -12.23
N THR A 202 2.11 5.48 -13.22
CA THR A 202 1.99 6.94 -13.34
C THR A 202 3.35 7.67 -13.30
N PHE A 203 4.35 7.14 -14.01
CA PHE A 203 5.72 7.69 -13.96
C PHE A 203 5.84 9.07 -14.62
N PHE A 204 5.05 9.33 -15.66
CA PHE A 204 5.03 10.60 -16.39
C PHE A 204 3.87 11.51 -15.95
N PRO A 205 4.01 12.85 -16.04
CA PRO A 205 2.89 13.77 -15.88
C PRO A 205 1.83 13.55 -16.97
N SER A 206 0.53 13.56 -16.61
CA SER A 206 -0.59 13.41 -17.57
C SER A 206 -0.67 14.51 -18.63
N THR A 207 0.04 15.62 -18.44
CA THR A 207 0.18 16.71 -19.42
C THR A 207 1.21 16.43 -20.53
N THR A 208 1.92 15.30 -20.48
CA THR A 208 3.02 15.00 -21.41
C THR A 208 2.48 14.71 -22.82
N LEU A 209 2.98 15.45 -23.81
CA LEU A 209 2.64 15.30 -25.23
C LEU A 209 3.77 14.63 -26.02
N ASN A 210 5.02 14.83 -25.61
CA ASN A 210 6.21 14.31 -26.29
C ASN A 210 7.04 13.47 -25.32
N ILE A 211 7.30 12.21 -25.68
CA ILE A 211 8.07 11.26 -24.89
C ILE A 211 9.21 10.71 -25.75
N THR A 212 10.43 10.81 -25.22
CA THR A 212 11.63 10.14 -25.77
C THR A 212 12.21 9.24 -24.69
N LEU A 213 12.40 7.96 -25.01
CA LEU A 213 12.96 6.90 -24.16
C LEU A 213 14.03 6.15 -24.96
N ARG A 214 15.06 6.87 -25.40
CA ARG A 214 16.05 6.35 -26.36
C ARG A 214 17.21 5.65 -25.65
N ASN A 215 17.59 4.46 -26.12
CA ASN A 215 18.66 3.66 -25.50
C ASN A 215 18.43 3.42 -24.00
N CYS A 216 17.20 3.04 -23.65
CA CYS A 216 16.74 2.91 -22.27
C CYS A 216 16.72 1.46 -21.76
N ASN A 217 17.27 0.50 -22.52
CA ASN A 217 17.31 -0.93 -22.19
C ASN A 217 15.90 -1.53 -21.94
N MET A 218 14.86 -0.96 -22.57
CA MET A 218 13.47 -1.39 -22.37
C MET A 218 13.17 -2.65 -23.17
N ILE A 219 12.74 -3.72 -22.48
CA ILE A 219 12.31 -4.99 -23.12
C ILE A 219 10.78 -5.08 -23.19
N LYS A 220 10.13 -4.77 -22.06
CA LYS A 220 8.68 -4.67 -21.88
C LYS A 220 8.38 -3.61 -20.83
N PHE A 221 7.13 -3.17 -20.76
CA PHE A 221 6.62 -2.29 -19.71
C PHE A 221 5.29 -2.81 -19.17
N GLY A 222 5.00 -2.50 -17.91
CA GLY A 222 3.74 -2.80 -17.25
C GLY A 222 2.65 -1.84 -17.71
N TYR A 223 1.40 -2.30 -17.64
CA TYR A 223 0.22 -1.55 -18.10
C TYR A 223 0.12 -0.15 -17.49
N ASP A 224 0.49 -0.01 -16.22
CA ASP A 224 0.30 1.22 -15.45
C ASP A 224 1.43 2.26 -15.66
N PHE A 225 2.52 1.91 -16.35
CA PHE A 225 3.73 2.78 -16.46
C PHE A 225 3.45 4.08 -17.23
N PHE A 226 2.61 3.98 -18.26
CA PHE A 226 2.14 5.09 -19.09
C PHE A 226 0.71 5.53 -18.75
N ASP A 227 0.20 5.19 -17.57
CA ASP A 227 -1.20 5.45 -17.21
C ASP A 227 -1.53 6.96 -17.14
N GLY A 228 -2.71 7.33 -17.63
CA GLY A 228 -3.19 8.72 -17.72
C GLY A 228 -2.55 9.60 -18.80
N LEU A 229 -1.99 9.02 -19.87
CA LEU A 229 -1.28 9.73 -20.95
C LEU A 229 -2.05 9.87 -22.27
N ASP A 230 -3.36 10.11 -22.22
CA ASP A 230 -4.28 10.05 -23.36
C ASP A 230 -4.01 11.07 -24.50
N SER A 231 -3.00 11.92 -24.38
CA SER A 231 -2.68 13.04 -25.28
C SER A 231 -1.27 13.00 -25.89
N VAL A 232 -0.52 11.89 -25.75
CA VAL A 232 0.82 11.74 -26.34
C VAL A 232 0.76 11.75 -27.87
N ARG A 233 1.52 12.66 -28.50
CA ARG A 233 1.61 12.88 -29.95
C ARG A 233 2.94 12.42 -30.54
N TYR A 234 4.04 12.66 -29.84
CA TYR A 234 5.38 12.22 -30.25
C TYR A 234 5.87 11.15 -29.28
N LEU A 235 6.22 9.97 -29.82
CA LEU A 235 6.68 8.83 -29.04
C LEU A 235 7.91 8.20 -29.70
N ASP A 236 9.07 8.38 -29.08
CA ASP A 236 10.34 7.78 -29.48
C ASP A 236 10.77 6.76 -28.42
N MET A 237 10.76 5.47 -28.79
CA MET A 237 11.34 4.36 -28.00
C MET A 237 12.47 3.67 -28.78
N SER A 238 13.23 4.42 -29.58
CA SER A 238 14.30 3.87 -30.41
C SER A 238 15.51 3.36 -29.61
N SER A 239 16.27 2.42 -30.19
CA SER A 239 17.44 1.78 -29.57
C SER A 239 17.12 1.03 -28.28
N ASN A 240 16.01 0.29 -28.24
CA ASN A 240 15.62 -0.55 -27.10
C ASN A 240 15.60 -2.04 -27.50
N HIS A 241 14.89 -2.87 -26.72
CA HIS A 241 14.76 -4.31 -26.90
C HIS A 241 13.28 -4.73 -26.98
N LEU A 242 12.43 -3.84 -27.47
CA LEU A 242 10.99 -4.09 -27.61
C LEU A 242 10.74 -5.10 -28.72
N THR A 243 9.90 -6.10 -28.45
CA THR A 243 9.52 -7.14 -29.42
C THR A 243 8.16 -6.91 -30.08
N ALA A 244 7.45 -5.86 -29.65
CA ALA A 244 6.16 -5.42 -30.18
C ALA A 244 6.09 -3.89 -30.23
N ALA A 245 5.16 -3.35 -31.03
CA ALA A 245 5.02 -1.91 -31.22
C ALA A 245 4.24 -1.19 -30.09
N TYR A 246 3.42 -1.92 -29.32
CA TYR A 246 2.59 -1.42 -28.21
C TYR A 246 1.62 -0.25 -28.51
N VAL A 247 1.47 0.15 -29.77
CA VAL A 247 0.59 1.24 -30.23
C VAL A 247 -0.46 0.68 -31.20
N GLY A 248 -1.69 1.19 -31.13
CA GLY A 248 -2.83 0.72 -31.92
C GLY A 248 -3.56 -0.52 -31.35
N SER A 249 -4.48 -1.09 -32.13
CA SER A 249 -5.37 -2.21 -31.73
C SER A 249 -5.52 -3.24 -32.84
N SER A 250 -5.99 -4.44 -32.51
CA SER A 250 -6.40 -5.46 -33.50
C SER A 250 -7.73 -5.13 -34.19
N ILE A 251 -8.51 -4.20 -33.65
CA ILE A 251 -9.78 -3.73 -34.22
C ILE A 251 -9.50 -2.46 -35.06
N ALA A 252 -9.96 -2.44 -36.31
CA ALA A 252 -9.80 -1.30 -37.22
C ALA A 252 -10.56 -0.05 -36.74
N HIS A 253 -9.97 1.14 -36.90
CA HIS A 253 -10.47 2.42 -36.38
C HIS A 253 -10.83 2.40 -34.88
N SER A 254 -10.15 1.53 -34.14
CA SER A 254 -10.24 1.44 -32.70
C SER A 254 -8.83 1.61 -32.16
N CYS A 255 -8.69 2.49 -31.18
CA CYS A 255 -7.54 2.50 -30.32
C CYS A 255 -8.06 2.64 -28.88
N SER A 256 -7.57 1.78 -28.00
CA SER A 256 -8.06 1.59 -26.63
C SER A 256 -6.89 1.51 -25.63
N ASN A 257 -5.77 2.16 -25.95
CA ASN A 257 -4.58 2.29 -25.12
C ASN A 257 -4.18 3.77 -25.01
N GLN A 258 -3.16 4.08 -24.22
CA GLN A 258 -2.78 5.47 -23.94
C GLN A 258 -2.11 6.20 -25.13
N PHE A 259 -2.03 5.58 -26.32
CA PHE A 259 -1.28 6.09 -27.48
C PHE A 259 -2.14 6.43 -28.70
N CYS A 260 -3.45 6.64 -28.52
CA CYS A 260 -4.37 6.93 -29.62
C CYS A 260 -4.23 8.32 -30.26
N ALA A 261 -3.55 9.23 -29.57
CA ALA A 261 -3.22 10.57 -30.07
C ALA A 261 -1.87 10.63 -30.82
N VAL A 262 -1.15 9.51 -30.97
CA VAL A 262 0.21 9.50 -31.55
C VAL A 262 0.18 9.90 -33.03
N GLU A 263 0.93 10.95 -33.34
CA GLU A 263 1.19 11.49 -34.67
C GLU A 263 2.53 10.98 -35.22
N VAL A 264 3.54 10.82 -34.36
CA VAL A 264 4.90 10.39 -34.71
C VAL A 264 5.33 9.25 -33.80
N LEU A 265 5.61 8.07 -34.37
CA LEU A 265 6.09 6.89 -33.66
C LEU A 265 7.46 6.45 -34.18
N ASN A 266 8.47 6.44 -33.29
CA ASN A 266 9.81 5.93 -33.59
C ASN A 266 10.15 4.72 -32.71
N LEU A 267 10.28 3.57 -33.37
CA LEU A 267 10.66 2.25 -32.81
C LEU A 267 11.94 1.72 -33.49
N THR A 268 12.71 2.57 -34.17
CA THR A 268 13.95 2.18 -34.86
C THR A 268 14.95 1.53 -33.90
N ASN A 269 15.71 0.54 -34.35
CA ASN A 269 16.70 -0.19 -33.54
C ASN A 269 16.04 -0.86 -32.31
N ASN A 270 15.22 -1.88 -32.56
CA ASN A 270 14.52 -2.70 -31.56
C ASN A 270 14.56 -4.18 -32.00
N SER A 271 13.75 -5.06 -31.41
CA SER A 271 13.71 -6.50 -31.72
C SER A 271 12.32 -6.95 -32.20
N ILE A 272 11.62 -6.11 -32.96
CA ILE A 272 10.31 -6.41 -33.54
C ILE A 272 10.50 -7.33 -34.74
N SER A 273 9.99 -8.56 -34.68
CA SER A 273 10.15 -9.55 -35.76
C SER A 273 8.97 -9.64 -36.75
N THR A 274 7.81 -9.13 -36.35
CA THR A 274 6.55 -9.20 -37.12
C THR A 274 6.13 -7.80 -37.55
N PHE A 275 5.71 -7.63 -38.81
CA PHE A 275 5.25 -6.33 -39.31
C PHE A 275 4.05 -5.81 -38.49
N PRO A 276 4.14 -4.61 -37.86
CA PRO A 276 3.18 -4.18 -36.85
C PRO A 276 1.91 -3.57 -37.46
N THR A 277 1.08 -4.40 -38.10
CA THR A 277 -0.15 -3.98 -38.80
C THR A 277 -1.15 -3.22 -37.92
N VAL A 278 -1.17 -3.50 -36.61
CA VAL A 278 -2.05 -2.83 -35.62
C VAL A 278 -1.78 -1.34 -35.46
N VAL A 279 -0.57 -0.87 -35.75
CA VAL A 279 -0.17 0.54 -35.62
C VAL A 279 -0.93 1.43 -36.62
N PHE A 280 -1.29 0.88 -37.78
CA PHE A 280 -2.04 1.59 -38.83
C PHE A 280 -3.53 1.77 -38.50
N ASN A 281 -4.01 1.26 -37.37
CA ASN A 281 -5.35 1.53 -36.84
C ASN A 281 -5.41 2.79 -35.95
N VAL A 282 -4.30 3.53 -35.79
CA VAL A 282 -4.26 4.84 -35.11
C VAL A 282 -4.53 5.95 -36.14
N ASP A 283 -5.72 6.53 -36.10
CA ASP A 283 -6.19 7.50 -37.11
C ASP A 283 -5.34 8.79 -37.20
N ASN A 284 -4.57 9.13 -36.16
CA ASN A 284 -3.74 10.35 -36.09
C ASN A 284 -2.31 10.17 -36.64
N LEU A 285 -1.90 8.94 -36.95
CA LEU A 285 -0.51 8.61 -37.29
C LEU A 285 -0.08 9.26 -38.62
N GLN A 286 1.01 10.02 -38.58
CA GLN A 286 1.60 10.73 -39.71
C GLN A 286 3.00 10.22 -40.05
N GLU A 287 3.79 9.83 -39.04
CA GLU A 287 5.15 9.32 -39.24
C GLU A 287 5.41 8.04 -38.45
N LEU A 288 6.03 7.05 -39.09
CA LEU A 288 6.33 5.74 -38.48
C LEU A 288 7.74 5.26 -38.87
N TYR A 289 8.60 5.06 -37.88
CA TYR A 289 9.97 4.57 -38.07
C TYR A 289 10.16 3.23 -37.34
N ILE A 290 10.30 2.15 -38.10
CA ILE A 290 10.45 0.76 -37.62
C ILE A 290 11.65 0.05 -38.28
N ALA A 291 12.66 0.81 -38.69
CA ALA A 291 13.89 0.27 -39.30
C ALA A 291 14.86 -0.28 -38.23
N GLU A 292 15.89 -1.01 -38.67
CA GLU A 292 16.87 -1.66 -37.78
C GLU A 292 16.21 -2.59 -36.75
N ASN A 293 15.21 -3.35 -37.19
CA ASN A 293 14.51 -4.36 -36.40
C ASN A 293 14.79 -5.77 -36.96
N ASP A 294 14.04 -6.77 -36.52
CA ASP A 294 14.13 -8.17 -36.96
C ASP A 294 13.02 -8.52 -37.98
N ILE A 295 12.42 -7.53 -38.66
CA ILE A 295 11.24 -7.73 -39.50
C ILE A 295 11.64 -8.49 -40.77
N THR A 296 11.06 -9.68 -40.96
CA THR A 296 11.35 -10.56 -42.11
C THR A 296 10.15 -10.81 -43.01
N ASP A 297 8.93 -10.75 -42.48
CA ASP A 297 7.70 -10.88 -43.26
C ASP A 297 7.16 -9.50 -43.69
N PHE A 298 7.01 -9.31 -45.01
CA PHE A 298 6.50 -8.09 -45.65
C PHE A 298 5.23 -8.36 -46.46
N ASN A 299 4.52 -9.45 -46.15
CA ASN A 299 3.18 -9.73 -46.66
C ASN A 299 2.16 -8.87 -45.90
N ILE A 300 1.48 -7.97 -46.61
CA ILE A 300 0.49 -7.05 -46.04
C ILE A 300 -0.76 -6.97 -46.90
N SER A 301 -1.89 -6.60 -46.30
CA SER A 301 -3.14 -6.38 -47.04
C SER A 301 -3.08 -5.09 -47.86
N SER A 302 -3.93 -5.00 -48.88
CA SER A 302 -4.08 -3.77 -49.68
C SER A 302 -4.50 -2.57 -48.83
N THR A 303 -5.23 -2.80 -47.73
CA THR A 303 -5.63 -1.77 -46.75
C THR A 303 -4.41 -1.21 -46.00
N VAL A 304 -3.56 -2.08 -45.45
CA VAL A 304 -2.33 -1.65 -44.75
C VAL A 304 -1.35 -0.96 -45.70
N PHE A 305 -1.20 -1.45 -46.94
CA PHE A 305 -0.35 -0.78 -47.93
C PHE A 305 -0.85 0.63 -48.27
N SER A 306 -2.17 0.82 -48.37
CA SER A 306 -2.78 2.13 -48.60
C SER A 306 -2.55 3.08 -47.41
N ALA A 307 -2.59 2.57 -46.18
CA ALA A 307 -2.25 3.34 -44.98
C ALA A 307 -0.76 3.76 -44.97
N ILE A 308 0.16 2.85 -45.31
CA ILE A 308 1.59 3.18 -45.46
C ILE A 308 1.80 4.30 -46.49
N GLN A 309 1.10 4.27 -47.63
CA GLN A 309 1.18 5.31 -48.65
C GLN A 309 0.63 6.69 -48.23
N ALA A 310 -0.20 6.73 -47.19
CA ALA A 310 -0.81 7.97 -46.69
C ALA A 310 0.06 8.70 -45.64
N LEU A 311 1.09 8.03 -45.09
CA LEU A 311 2.01 8.61 -44.13
C LEU A 311 2.84 9.74 -44.77
N VAL A 312 3.25 10.71 -43.94
CA VAL A 312 4.17 11.79 -44.31
C VAL A 312 5.59 11.23 -44.43
N ALA A 313 5.99 10.41 -43.46
CA ALA A 313 7.26 9.70 -43.45
C ALA A 313 7.08 8.25 -42.97
N PHE A 314 7.80 7.33 -43.58
CA PHE A 314 7.82 5.93 -43.19
C PHE A 314 9.22 5.35 -43.42
N ASP A 315 9.74 4.62 -42.45
CA ASP A 315 10.93 3.78 -42.62
C ASP A 315 10.74 2.41 -41.95
N SER A 316 11.31 1.38 -42.55
CA SER A 316 11.30 -0.01 -42.08
C SER A 316 12.55 -0.75 -42.54
N ASP A 317 12.72 -1.96 -42.03
CA ASP A 317 13.61 -2.96 -42.64
C ASP A 317 13.20 -3.26 -44.10
N LEU A 318 14.05 -4.00 -44.80
CA LEU A 318 13.83 -4.43 -46.18
C LEU A 318 13.63 -5.96 -46.23
N PRO A 319 12.72 -6.47 -47.09
CA PRO A 319 12.64 -7.91 -47.34
C PRO A 319 13.95 -8.42 -47.96
N ASP A 320 14.32 -9.66 -47.66
CA ASP A 320 15.42 -10.34 -48.36
C ASP A 320 15.16 -10.35 -49.88
N GLU A 321 16.21 -10.05 -50.66
CA GLU A 321 16.23 -10.11 -52.12
C GLU A 321 15.83 -11.49 -52.66
N SER A 322 15.97 -12.55 -51.86
CA SER A 322 15.56 -13.92 -52.23
C SER A 322 14.06 -14.20 -52.06
N THR A 323 13.31 -13.36 -51.33
CA THR A 323 11.91 -13.60 -50.99
C THR A 323 10.98 -13.48 -52.21
N ALA A 324 10.18 -14.52 -52.44
CA ALA A 324 9.13 -14.51 -53.46
C ALA A 324 7.79 -14.09 -52.86
N CYS A 325 7.11 -13.15 -53.51
CA CYS A 325 5.73 -12.76 -53.19
C CYS A 325 4.77 -13.74 -53.89
N THR A 326 4.28 -14.75 -53.17
CA THR A 326 3.47 -15.85 -53.72
C THR A 326 1.99 -15.52 -53.83
N ASP A 327 1.45 -14.83 -52.84
CA ASP A 327 0.00 -14.64 -52.64
C ASP A 327 -0.45 -13.19 -52.88
N GLY A 328 0.40 -12.39 -53.52
CA GLY A 328 0.20 -10.97 -53.73
C GLY A 328 1.00 -10.38 -54.90
N THR A 329 1.21 -9.07 -54.86
CA THR A 329 2.06 -8.34 -55.82
C THR A 329 3.09 -7.48 -55.11
N TRP A 330 4.34 -7.50 -55.59
CA TRP A 330 5.38 -6.60 -55.09
C TRP A 330 5.05 -5.14 -55.46
N GLN A 331 4.82 -4.31 -54.46
CA GLN A 331 4.61 -2.86 -54.60
C GLN A 331 5.63 -2.08 -53.76
N THR A 332 5.67 -0.75 -53.90
CA THR A 332 6.68 0.10 -53.25
C THR A 332 6.06 1.41 -52.76
N ALA A 333 6.35 1.76 -51.51
CA ALA A 333 5.96 3.01 -50.86
C ALA A 333 7.13 3.48 -49.98
N HIS A 334 7.40 4.79 -49.89
CA HIS A 334 8.51 5.36 -49.11
C HIS A 334 9.90 4.71 -49.34
N ASN A 335 10.17 4.24 -50.56
CA ASN A 335 11.38 3.47 -50.91
C ASN A 335 11.53 2.14 -50.12
N ARG A 336 10.43 1.58 -49.64
CA ARG A 336 10.31 0.24 -49.02
C ARG A 336 9.36 -0.63 -49.84
N LYS A 337 9.58 -1.94 -49.84
CA LYS A 337 8.99 -2.90 -50.80
C LYS A 337 8.14 -3.94 -50.08
N PHE A 338 6.91 -4.15 -50.53
CA PHE A 338 5.89 -4.94 -49.83
C PHE A 338 5.19 -5.94 -50.75
N CYS A 339 4.86 -7.13 -50.25
CA CYS A 339 4.03 -8.09 -50.95
C CYS A 339 2.56 -7.84 -50.58
N VAL A 340 1.81 -7.22 -51.49
CA VAL A 340 0.44 -6.78 -51.22
C VAL A 340 -0.57 -7.84 -51.68
N THR A 341 -1.32 -8.39 -50.74
CA THR A 341 -2.36 -9.41 -50.99
C THR A 341 -3.71 -8.78 -51.33
N ASN A 342 -4.56 -9.51 -52.05
CA ASN A 342 -5.89 -9.04 -52.47
C ASN A 342 -6.98 -9.59 -51.51
N ASP A 343 -7.59 -8.72 -50.71
CA ASP A 343 -8.64 -9.10 -49.78
C ASP A 343 -9.96 -9.44 -50.49
N THR A 344 -10.31 -10.73 -50.54
CA THR A 344 -11.67 -11.19 -50.93
C THR A 344 -12.22 -12.21 -49.95
N ALA A 345 -12.78 -11.75 -48.82
CA ALA A 345 -13.54 -12.57 -47.89
C ALA A 345 -14.80 -11.82 -47.41
N THR A 346 -15.98 -12.37 -47.69
CA THR A 346 -17.28 -11.83 -47.31
C THR A 346 -17.72 -12.33 -45.93
N ALA A 347 -18.06 -11.43 -45.01
CA ALA A 347 -18.88 -11.73 -43.83
C ALA A 347 -20.31 -11.18 -44.05
N ALA A 348 -21.32 -11.88 -43.54
CA ALA A 348 -22.73 -11.53 -43.73
C ALA A 348 -23.45 -11.44 -42.38
N ASP A 349 -23.90 -10.24 -42.02
CA ASP A 349 -24.74 -10.02 -40.86
C ASP A 349 -26.18 -10.50 -41.09
N THR A 350 -26.85 -10.92 -40.02
CA THR A 350 -28.32 -11.09 -40.03
C THR A 350 -28.89 -10.66 -38.70
N SER A 351 -29.36 -9.41 -38.65
CA SER A 351 -30.14 -8.85 -37.54
C SER A 351 -31.63 -9.23 -37.67
N SER A 352 -32.31 -9.52 -36.56
CA SER A 352 -33.77 -9.49 -36.50
C SER A 352 -34.27 -8.93 -35.17
N ASN A 353 -34.82 -7.72 -35.22
CA ASN A 353 -35.68 -7.18 -34.17
C ASN A 353 -36.94 -8.04 -34.02
N ASP A 354 -37.50 -8.13 -32.81
CA ASP A 354 -38.91 -7.75 -32.66
C ASP A 354 -39.20 -7.20 -31.26
N SER A 355 -40.38 -6.60 -31.08
CA SER A 355 -40.70 -5.69 -29.98
C SER A 355 -42.12 -5.87 -29.41
N SER A 356 -42.44 -5.11 -28.35
CA SER A 356 -43.80 -4.92 -27.78
C SER A 356 -44.31 -6.06 -26.86
N SER A 357 -45.27 -5.91 -25.93
CA SER A 357 -45.99 -4.74 -25.39
C SER A 357 -47.02 -5.15 -24.30
N LEU A 358 -47.10 -4.41 -23.17
CA LEU A 358 -48.24 -4.37 -22.20
C LEU A 358 -48.64 -5.72 -21.52
N THR A 359 -49.35 -5.80 -20.37
CA THR A 359 -50.35 -4.92 -19.71
C THR A 359 -50.28 -4.94 -18.17
N ILE A 360 -50.75 -3.87 -17.54
CA ILE A 360 -51.03 -3.74 -16.09
C ILE A 360 -52.28 -4.54 -15.67
N GLY A 361 -52.25 -5.20 -14.49
CA GLY A 361 -53.41 -5.81 -13.85
C GLY A 361 -53.31 -5.84 -12.30
N LEU A 362 -54.20 -5.11 -11.62
CA LEU A 362 -54.31 -5.05 -10.15
C LEU A 362 -54.68 -6.39 -9.50
N VAL A 363 -54.29 -6.60 -8.23
CA VAL A 363 -55.24 -6.79 -7.10
C VAL A 363 -54.55 -6.50 -5.76
N ALA A 364 -55.21 -5.72 -4.91
CA ALA A 364 -54.78 -5.50 -3.53
C ALA A 364 -55.22 -6.65 -2.62
N GLY A 365 -54.27 -7.27 -1.89
CA GLY A 365 -54.56 -8.31 -0.90
C GLY A 365 -53.60 -8.39 0.30
N GLY A 366 -52.37 -7.86 0.18
CA GLY A 366 -51.32 -8.05 1.20
C GLY A 366 -51.38 -7.14 2.44
N CYS A 367 -52.06 -5.99 2.38
CA CYS A 367 -51.90 -4.93 3.39
C CYS A 367 -52.43 -5.29 4.79
N ALA A 368 -53.31 -6.29 4.93
CA ALA A 368 -53.82 -6.73 6.24
C ALA A 368 -52.81 -7.59 7.02
N ILE A 369 -51.94 -8.33 6.35
CA ILE A 369 -51.03 -9.30 6.98
C ILE A 369 -49.81 -8.58 7.58
N VAL A 370 -49.27 -7.57 6.86
CA VAL A 370 -48.10 -6.80 7.32
C VAL A 370 -48.37 -6.08 8.64
N ILE A 371 -49.56 -5.49 8.83
CA ILE A 371 -49.93 -4.79 10.07
C ILE A 371 -49.99 -5.75 11.27
N ILE A 372 -50.46 -6.99 11.06
CA ILE A 372 -50.52 -8.03 12.09
C ILE A 372 -49.10 -8.51 12.45
N ILE A 373 -48.22 -8.69 11.47
CA ILE A 373 -46.83 -9.09 11.70
C ILE A 373 -46.05 -8.00 12.45
N VAL A 374 -46.19 -6.73 12.05
CA VAL A 374 -45.54 -5.59 12.74
C VAL A 374 -46.04 -5.47 14.19
N ALA A 375 -47.33 -5.68 14.44
CA ALA A 375 -47.87 -5.71 15.80
C ALA A 375 -47.31 -6.87 16.65
N LEU A 376 -47.14 -8.06 16.07
CA LEU A 376 -46.55 -9.23 16.74
C LEU A 376 -45.06 -9.06 17.03
N VAL A 377 -44.30 -8.45 16.12
CA VAL A 377 -42.87 -8.13 16.31
C VAL A 377 -42.69 -7.04 17.37
N ALA A 378 -43.50 -5.97 17.33
CA ALA A 378 -43.48 -4.93 18.35
C ALA A 378 -43.86 -5.49 19.74
N TRP A 379 -44.83 -6.41 19.82
CA TRP A 379 -45.21 -7.04 21.08
C TRP A 379 -44.12 -7.97 21.62
N ARG A 380 -43.42 -8.73 20.77
CA ARG A 380 -42.23 -9.53 21.15
C ARG A 380 -41.06 -8.65 21.61
N TYR A 381 -40.81 -7.53 20.94
CA TYR A 381 -39.74 -6.60 21.30
C TYR A 381 -39.99 -5.92 22.65
N LEU A 382 -41.24 -5.54 22.94
CA LEU A 382 -41.64 -4.93 24.21
C LEU A 382 -41.74 -5.94 25.37
N SER A 383 -42.04 -7.22 25.11
CA SER A 383 -42.07 -8.24 26.16
C SER A 383 -40.66 -8.66 26.61
N HIS A 384 -39.68 -8.72 25.69
CA HIS A 384 -38.30 -9.07 26.03
C HIS A 384 -37.57 -8.06 26.93
N LYS A 385 -38.02 -6.80 26.98
CA LYS A 385 -37.37 -5.74 27.79
C LYS A 385 -37.89 -5.65 29.24
N LYS A 386 -38.71 -6.60 29.70
CA LYS A 386 -39.36 -6.55 31.03
C LYS A 386 -39.09 -7.75 31.96
N THR A 387 -38.10 -8.58 31.66
CA THR A 387 -37.71 -9.72 32.51
C THR A 387 -36.20 -9.78 32.77
N HIS A 388 -35.64 -8.78 33.46
CA HIS A 388 -34.49 -8.95 34.35
C HIS A 388 -34.41 -7.79 35.38
N ARG A 389 -35.36 -7.78 36.33
CA ARG A 389 -35.23 -7.01 37.58
C ARG A 389 -36.07 -7.62 38.71
N MET A 390 -35.39 -8.30 39.64
CA MET A 390 -35.87 -8.75 40.99
C MET A 390 -36.98 -9.84 40.95
N SER A 391 -37.16 -10.74 41.94
CA SER A 391 -36.58 -10.90 43.29
C SER A 391 -36.72 -12.35 43.81
N SER A 392 -35.84 -12.80 44.73
CA SER A 392 -36.14 -13.68 45.90
C SER A 392 -34.85 -13.83 46.75
N SER A 393 -34.71 -13.45 48.04
CA SER A 393 -35.47 -13.78 49.27
C SER A 393 -35.16 -15.22 49.77
N LYS A 394 -34.78 -15.51 51.04
CA LYS A 394 -34.67 -14.67 52.26
C LYS A 394 -33.89 -15.33 53.44
N ASN A 395 -33.65 -14.46 54.45
CA ASN A 395 -33.37 -14.72 55.89
C ASN A 395 -31.97 -15.33 56.23
N ASP A 396 -31.42 -15.16 57.44
CA ASP A 396 -31.89 -14.44 58.65
C ASP A 396 -30.74 -13.88 59.54
N PHE A 397 -31.10 -12.96 60.45
CA PHE A 397 -30.37 -12.54 61.68
C PHE A 397 -28.92 -11.99 61.58
N TYR A 398 -28.43 -11.09 62.45
CA TYR A 398 -29.09 -10.31 63.53
C TYR A 398 -28.50 -8.88 63.66
N SER A 399 -28.62 -8.26 64.85
CA SER A 399 -28.32 -6.87 65.25
C SER A 399 -27.30 -6.85 66.43
N GLN A 400 -26.81 -5.76 67.04
CA GLN A 400 -27.04 -4.29 66.96
C GLN A 400 -25.91 -3.53 67.73
N GLU A 401 -25.72 -2.21 67.48
CA GLU A 401 -25.24 -1.18 68.47
C GLU A 401 -23.82 -1.32 69.10
N PHE A 402 -23.13 -0.30 69.67
CA PHE A 402 -23.20 1.18 69.84
C PHE A 402 -21.74 1.71 69.52
N GLY A 403 -21.33 2.98 69.52
CA GLY A 403 -21.83 4.23 70.08
C GLY A 403 -20.88 4.80 71.15
N ASP A 404 -20.28 5.96 70.87
CA ASP A 404 -19.67 6.96 71.78
C ASP A 404 -18.28 6.80 72.44
N THR A 405 -17.79 7.99 72.83
CA THR A 405 -16.47 8.44 73.30
C THR A 405 -16.22 8.27 74.81
N LEU A 406 -14.94 8.33 75.26
CA LEU A 406 -14.43 9.31 76.26
C LEU A 406 -12.95 9.11 76.65
N ASP A 407 -12.39 10.10 77.36
CA ASP A 407 -11.01 10.20 77.91
C ASP A 407 -10.55 9.03 78.78
N PHE A 408 -9.23 8.90 78.98
CA PHE A 408 -8.67 8.76 80.34
C PHE A 408 -7.23 9.30 80.45
N ASP A 409 -6.94 9.91 81.61
CA ASP A 409 -5.67 10.51 82.00
C ASP A 409 -4.88 9.62 82.99
N ASP A 410 -3.58 9.88 83.07
CA ASP A 410 -2.59 9.57 84.11
C ASP A 410 -2.59 8.17 84.81
N THR A 411 -1.48 7.42 84.67
CA THR A 411 -0.65 7.04 85.84
C THR A 411 0.64 6.26 85.51
N GLN A 412 1.73 6.66 86.16
CA GLN A 412 2.97 5.92 86.43
C GLN A 412 3.77 5.31 85.25
N VAL A 413 4.72 6.09 84.71
CA VAL A 413 5.84 5.56 83.94
C VAL A 413 6.89 4.92 84.85
N GLN A 414 6.91 3.59 84.90
CA GLN A 414 8.05 2.84 85.44
C GLN A 414 9.16 2.85 84.39
N VAL A 415 10.34 3.39 84.72
CA VAL A 415 11.46 3.47 83.76
C VAL A 415 12.06 2.09 83.57
N ASP A 416 11.90 1.53 82.37
CA ASP A 416 12.46 0.25 81.96
C ASP A 416 14.01 0.27 82.07
N PRO A 417 14.64 -0.70 82.76
CA PRO A 417 16.10 -0.81 82.82
C PRO A 417 16.80 -0.91 81.45
N VAL A 418 16.09 -1.21 80.37
CA VAL A 418 16.60 -1.10 78.98
C VAL A 418 17.14 0.32 78.70
N PHE A 419 16.49 1.38 79.16
CA PHE A 419 16.95 2.77 78.97
C PHE A 419 18.25 3.11 79.72
N LEU A 420 18.68 2.28 80.68
CA LEU A 420 19.95 2.47 81.39
C LEU A 420 21.15 1.90 80.61
N ASN A 421 20.92 1.08 79.59
CA ASN A 421 21.97 0.47 78.76
C ASN A 421 21.87 0.87 77.26
N ASP A 422 20.91 1.73 76.90
CA ASP A 422 20.75 2.24 75.55
C ASP A 422 22.02 3.02 75.09
N PRO A 423 22.64 2.66 73.93
CA PRO A 423 23.89 3.27 73.48
C PRO A 423 23.77 4.74 73.07
N VAL A 424 22.56 5.22 72.72
CA VAL A 424 22.26 6.63 72.42
C VAL A 424 22.10 7.44 73.72
N ILE A 425 21.55 6.84 74.77
CA ILE A 425 21.41 7.49 76.09
C ILE A 425 22.75 7.52 76.83
N VAL A 426 23.53 6.43 76.78
CA VAL A 426 24.86 6.33 77.41
C VAL A 426 25.84 7.36 76.83
N THR A 427 25.83 7.57 75.51
CA THR A 427 26.70 8.56 74.83
C THR A 427 26.34 10.02 75.14
N ASN A 428 25.16 10.30 75.70
CA ASN A 428 24.73 11.63 76.11
C ASN A 428 24.80 11.88 77.63
N ARG A 429 25.44 10.99 78.41
CA ARG A 429 25.62 11.18 79.86
C ARG A 429 26.69 12.24 80.16
N ILE A 430 26.30 13.25 80.94
CA ILE A 430 27.21 14.29 81.43
C ILE A 430 27.78 13.84 82.78
N ASP A 431 29.11 13.72 82.90
CA ASP A 431 29.79 13.46 84.17
C ASP A 431 29.40 14.55 85.19
N GLN A 432 29.02 14.15 86.41
CA GLN A 432 28.66 15.06 87.50
C GLN A 432 29.78 16.06 87.83
N LYS A 433 31.05 15.74 87.52
CA LYS A 433 32.21 16.65 87.64
C LYS A 433 32.20 17.82 86.65
N LEU A 434 31.42 17.75 85.57
CA LEU A 434 31.28 18.82 84.57
C LEU A 434 30.22 19.86 84.95
N LEU A 435 29.42 19.61 86.00
CA LEU A 435 28.44 20.57 86.53
C LEU A 435 29.11 21.70 87.33
N LYS A 436 29.52 22.77 86.63
CA LYS A 436 29.91 24.03 87.28
C LYS A 436 28.68 24.82 87.71
N MET A 437 28.41 24.80 89.02
CA MET A 437 27.42 25.67 89.65
C MET A 437 27.75 27.15 89.40
N GLY A 438 26.75 27.92 88.93
CA GLY A 438 26.90 29.35 88.64
C GLY A 438 27.19 30.20 89.89
N ARG A 439 27.56 31.47 89.68
CA ARG A 439 27.83 32.38 90.81
C ARG A 439 26.52 32.74 91.52
N CYS A 440 26.44 32.43 92.81
CA CYS A 440 25.32 32.78 93.67
C CYS A 440 25.23 34.30 93.84
N ILE A 441 24.02 34.86 93.66
CA ILE A 441 23.74 36.30 93.72
C ILE A 441 23.14 36.70 95.07
N SER A 442 22.38 35.80 95.72
CA SER A 442 21.74 36.04 97.02
C SER A 442 21.45 34.73 97.74
N LYS A 443 21.48 34.78 99.08
CA LYS A 443 21.01 33.71 99.97
C LYS A 443 19.92 34.27 100.89
N GLY A 444 18.75 33.63 100.89
CA GLY A 444 17.63 33.96 101.78
C GLY A 444 16.88 32.70 102.20
N GLY A 445 15.79 32.86 102.97
CA GLY A 445 15.02 31.77 103.58
C GLY A 445 14.38 30.75 102.63
N PHE A 446 14.50 30.95 101.30
CA PHE A 446 14.00 30.04 100.26
C PHE A 446 15.12 29.54 99.32
N GLY A 447 16.40 29.68 99.71
CA GLY A 447 17.54 29.08 99.01
C GLY A 447 18.47 30.06 98.29
N ASN A 448 19.36 29.51 97.46
CA ASN A 448 20.40 30.23 96.72
C ASN A 448 19.89 30.63 95.31
N VAL A 449 19.94 31.93 94.96
CA VAL A 449 19.58 32.41 93.61
C VAL A 449 20.83 32.53 92.73
N MET A 450 20.80 31.96 91.52
CA MET A 450 21.96 31.79 90.63
C MET A 450 21.77 32.51 89.28
N LYS A 451 22.80 33.18 88.76
CA LYS A 451 22.71 33.85 87.44
C LYS A 451 22.80 32.83 86.29
N LYS A 452 21.70 32.58 85.57
CA LYS A 452 21.74 31.81 84.32
C LYS A 452 22.33 32.66 83.18
N GLN A 453 23.46 32.25 82.65
CA GLN A 453 23.96 32.69 81.34
C GLN A 453 23.19 31.89 80.27
N LYS A 454 22.68 32.54 79.20
CA LYS A 454 22.06 31.82 78.07
C LYS A 454 23.06 30.78 77.54
N SER A 455 22.65 29.54 77.37
CA SER A 455 23.57 28.50 76.88
C SER A 455 23.71 28.59 75.36
N THR A 456 24.89 28.21 74.87
CA THR A 456 25.19 28.14 73.43
C THR A 456 24.23 27.21 72.68
N TYR A 457 23.71 26.19 73.38
CA TYR A 457 22.68 25.29 72.86
C TYR A 457 21.34 26.00 72.63
N THR A 458 20.87 26.81 73.59
CA THR A 458 19.60 27.55 73.41
C THR A 458 19.68 28.58 72.28
N ALA A 459 20.82 29.27 72.15
CA ALA A 459 21.02 30.23 71.05
C ALA A 459 21.03 29.53 69.67
N ARG A 460 21.81 28.44 69.51
CA ARG A 460 21.83 27.66 68.26
C ARG A 460 20.48 27.02 67.92
N ARG A 461 19.68 26.65 68.93
CA ARG A 461 18.32 26.11 68.72
C ARG A 461 17.34 27.19 68.26
N GLU A 462 17.39 28.39 68.85
CA GLU A 462 16.61 29.56 68.41
C GLU A 462 16.97 29.94 66.95
N GLU A 463 18.25 29.92 66.59
CA GLU A 463 18.77 30.20 65.25
C GLU A 463 18.38 29.11 64.23
N ALA A 464 18.56 27.83 64.56
CA ALA A 464 18.13 26.72 63.72
C ALA A 464 16.61 26.61 63.55
N GLN A 465 15.81 27.10 64.50
CA GLN A 465 14.36 27.24 64.30
C GLN A 465 14.03 28.36 63.32
N ARG A 466 14.71 29.51 63.39
CA ARG A 466 14.54 30.61 62.44
C ARG A 466 14.90 30.19 61.02
N LEU A 467 16.09 29.60 60.83
CA LEU A 467 16.54 29.11 59.52
C LEU A 467 15.60 28.05 58.94
N ARG A 468 14.98 27.19 59.77
CA ARG A 468 13.95 26.24 59.28
C ARG A 468 12.65 26.91 58.85
N GLN A 469 12.22 27.98 59.52
CA GLN A 469 11.06 28.77 59.10
C GLN A 469 11.35 29.49 57.78
N GLU A 470 12.55 30.05 57.64
CA GLU A 470 13.00 30.77 56.46
C GLU A 470 13.19 29.82 55.26
N VAL A 471 13.81 28.65 55.44
CA VAL A 471 13.83 27.59 54.41
C VAL A 471 12.40 27.21 54.00
N LYS A 472 11.48 27.02 54.95
CA LYS A 472 10.09 26.66 54.62
C LYS A 472 9.38 27.74 53.79
N HIS A 473 9.62 29.02 54.11
CA HIS A 473 9.09 30.16 53.35
C HIS A 473 9.70 30.26 51.95
N LEU A 474 11.02 30.13 51.82
CA LEU A 474 11.73 30.16 50.55
C LEU A 474 11.37 28.97 49.66
N THR A 475 11.10 27.79 50.23
CA THR A 475 10.58 26.64 49.49
C THR A 475 9.17 26.89 48.96
N SER A 476 8.28 27.52 49.73
CA SER A 476 6.95 27.89 49.21
C SER A 476 7.02 28.97 48.12
N GLU A 477 7.90 29.98 48.25
CA GLU A 477 8.09 30.97 47.19
C GLU A 477 8.69 30.37 45.92
N LEU A 478 9.69 29.48 46.04
CA LEU A 478 10.24 28.74 44.90
C LEU A 478 9.17 27.90 44.20
N GLN A 479 8.29 27.25 44.96
CA GLN A 479 7.22 26.43 44.41
C GLN A 479 6.15 27.28 43.69
N GLU A 480 5.82 28.46 44.23
CA GLU A 480 4.91 29.41 43.57
C GLU A 480 5.54 30.04 42.31
N LEU A 481 6.82 30.41 42.36
CA LEU A 481 7.56 30.93 41.20
C LEU A 481 7.69 29.87 40.09
N GLN A 482 7.99 28.62 40.44
CA GLN A 482 8.00 27.51 39.49
C GLN A 482 6.62 27.32 38.82
N PHE A 483 5.53 27.43 39.58
CA PHE A 483 4.17 27.33 39.05
C PHE A 483 3.81 28.47 38.07
N ARG A 484 4.43 29.64 38.21
CA ARG A 484 4.24 30.79 37.30
C ARG A 484 5.07 30.72 36.01
N THR A 485 6.09 29.86 35.94
CA THR A 485 6.91 29.63 34.73
C THR A 485 6.45 28.47 33.84
N LEU A 486 5.46 27.70 34.29
CA LEU A 486 4.91 26.58 33.51
C LEU A 486 3.95 27.06 32.42
N SER A 487 3.88 26.34 31.30
CA SER A 487 2.92 26.63 30.25
C SER A 487 1.48 26.32 30.72
N PRO A 488 0.44 26.89 30.08
CA PRO A 488 -0.95 26.55 30.40
C PRO A 488 -1.27 25.04 30.30
N GLU A 489 -0.56 24.33 29.43
CA GLU A 489 -0.71 22.89 29.21
C GLU A 489 -0.05 22.06 30.33
N ASP A 490 1.14 22.45 30.79
CA ASP A 490 1.82 21.83 31.92
C ASP A 490 1.03 22.01 33.23
N VAL A 491 0.43 23.20 33.43
CA VAL A 491 -0.43 23.48 34.58
C VAL A 491 -1.67 22.58 34.58
N ALA A 492 -2.26 22.30 33.41
CA ALA A 492 -3.38 21.37 33.29
C ALA A 492 -2.97 19.91 33.60
N PHE A 493 -1.75 19.49 33.24
CA PHE A 493 -1.21 18.17 33.58
C PHE A 493 -0.86 17.99 35.07
N LEU A 494 -0.76 19.09 35.83
CA LEU A 494 -0.55 19.07 37.28
C LEU A 494 -1.84 19.02 38.10
N ASP A 495 -3.02 19.18 37.49
CA ASP A 495 -4.31 19.03 38.18
C ASP A 495 -4.49 17.57 38.65
N PRO A 496 -4.68 17.32 39.97
CA PRO A 496 -4.97 15.97 40.49
C PRO A 496 -6.20 15.30 39.86
N ALA A 497 -7.17 16.06 39.34
CA ALA A 497 -8.30 15.52 38.59
C ALA A 497 -7.88 15.04 37.20
N MET A 498 -7.10 15.85 36.46
CA MET A 498 -6.56 15.46 35.15
C MET A 498 -5.62 14.26 35.26
N GLN A 499 -4.75 14.22 36.27
CA GLN A 499 -3.86 13.07 36.50
C GLN A 499 -4.64 11.77 36.77
N ARG A 500 -5.76 11.84 37.50
CA ARG A 500 -6.65 10.68 37.69
C ARG A 500 -7.26 10.22 36.37
N ILE A 501 -7.78 11.14 35.55
CA ILE A 501 -8.35 10.83 34.23
C ILE A 501 -7.28 10.21 33.31
N VAL A 502 -6.05 10.72 33.32
CA VAL A 502 -4.93 10.15 32.53
C VAL A 502 -4.57 8.73 33.01
N VAL A 503 -4.54 8.47 34.31
CA VAL A 503 -4.29 7.12 34.86
C VAL A 503 -5.46 6.17 34.54
N GLU A 504 -6.71 6.63 34.65
CA GLU A 504 -7.90 5.86 34.34
C GLU A 504 -7.97 5.54 32.83
N ASN A 505 -7.71 6.50 31.95
CA ASN A 505 -7.60 6.27 30.50
C ASN A 505 -6.45 5.31 30.14
N ARG A 506 -5.30 5.40 30.82
CA ARG A 506 -4.20 4.42 30.65
C ARG A 506 -4.63 3.02 31.07
N LEU A 507 -5.36 2.89 32.18
CA LEU A 507 -5.91 1.60 32.64
C LEU A 507 -6.94 1.05 31.66
N LEU A 508 -7.92 1.85 31.23
CA LEU A 508 -8.92 1.48 30.23
C LEU A 508 -8.29 1.08 28.90
N THR A 509 -7.28 1.82 28.43
CA THR A 509 -6.49 1.47 27.24
C THR A 509 -5.75 0.15 27.42
N SER A 510 -5.16 -0.09 28.60
CA SER A 510 -4.49 -1.37 28.90
C SER A 510 -5.45 -2.55 28.94
N VAL A 511 -6.66 -2.36 29.48
CA VAL A 511 -7.71 -3.37 29.49
C VAL A 511 -8.22 -3.63 28.07
N ALA A 512 -8.50 -2.58 27.29
CA ALA A 512 -8.93 -2.71 25.90
C ALA A 512 -7.91 -3.45 25.03
N LYS A 513 -6.61 -3.13 25.16
CA LYS A 513 -5.52 -3.88 24.51
C LYS A 513 -5.45 -5.33 24.98
N GLY A 514 -5.70 -5.59 26.27
CA GLY A 514 -5.77 -6.94 26.83
C GLY A 514 -6.91 -7.78 26.26
N GLU A 515 -8.11 -7.20 26.11
CA GLU A 515 -9.24 -7.88 25.46
C GLU A 515 -9.02 -8.06 23.95
N GLN A 516 -8.47 -7.06 23.25
CA GLN A 516 -8.08 -7.21 21.84
C GLN A 516 -7.06 -8.34 21.63
N LEU A 517 -6.08 -8.50 22.52
CA LEU A 517 -5.13 -9.61 22.46
C LEU A 517 -5.83 -10.97 22.63
N LYS A 518 -6.85 -11.08 23.51
CA LYS A 518 -7.65 -12.32 23.63
C LYS A 518 -8.47 -12.60 22.38
N VAL A 519 -9.05 -11.57 21.75
CA VAL A 519 -9.77 -11.70 20.47
C VAL A 519 -8.82 -12.17 19.36
N ALA A 520 -7.65 -11.54 19.23
CA ALA A 520 -6.62 -11.98 18.27
C ALA A 520 -6.14 -13.41 18.54
N THR A 521 -5.98 -13.80 19.81
CA THR A 521 -5.66 -15.19 20.19
C THR A 521 -6.77 -16.15 19.78
N ALA A 522 -8.03 -15.81 20.02
CA ALA A 522 -9.18 -16.61 19.61
C ALA A 522 -9.30 -16.71 18.08
N GLN A 523 -9.08 -15.61 17.36
CA GLN A 523 -9.02 -15.59 15.89
C GLN A 523 -7.89 -16.46 15.35
N SER A 524 -6.70 -16.43 15.95
CA SER A 524 -5.58 -17.29 15.57
C SER A 524 -5.86 -18.77 15.83
N LEU A 525 -6.53 -19.11 16.95
CA LEU A 525 -6.96 -20.48 17.22
C LEU A 525 -8.06 -20.96 16.27
N LEU A 526 -8.99 -20.07 15.89
CA LEU A 526 -10.03 -20.37 14.89
C LEU A 526 -9.42 -20.51 13.48
N ALA A 527 -8.44 -19.69 13.12
CA ALA A 527 -7.68 -19.81 11.87
C ALA A 527 -6.89 -21.12 11.80
N ALA A 528 -6.21 -21.50 12.90
CA ALA A 528 -5.58 -22.81 13.05
C ALA A 528 -6.58 -23.99 13.13
N SER A 529 -7.89 -23.69 13.24
CA SER A 529 -8.99 -24.65 13.18
C SER A 529 -9.78 -24.57 11.88
N LEU A 530 -9.29 -23.83 10.86
CA LEU A 530 -9.77 -23.97 9.50
C LEU A 530 -9.51 -25.41 9.07
N GLY A 531 -10.60 -26.17 8.92
CA GLY A 531 -10.51 -27.58 8.61
C GLY A 531 -9.93 -27.83 7.21
N PRO A 532 -9.74 -29.10 6.83
CA PRO A 532 -9.27 -29.44 5.49
C PRO A 532 -10.33 -29.02 4.45
N GLN A 533 -9.95 -29.07 3.17
CA GLN A 533 -10.79 -28.66 2.04
C GLN A 533 -12.20 -29.29 2.09
N GLU A 534 -12.34 -30.54 2.55
CA GLU A 534 -13.64 -31.23 2.66
C GLU A 534 -14.61 -30.61 3.67
N SER A 535 -14.14 -29.70 4.53
CA SER A 535 -14.96 -28.96 5.50
C SER A 535 -15.41 -27.58 5.01
N HIS A 536 -14.90 -27.10 3.87
CA HIS A 536 -15.24 -25.77 3.38
C HIS A 536 -16.65 -25.73 2.77
N PRO A 537 -17.55 -24.80 3.15
CA PRO A 537 -18.95 -24.81 2.71
C PRO A 537 -19.21 -24.67 1.20
N LEU A 538 -18.20 -24.27 0.42
CA LEU A 538 -18.28 -24.18 -1.04
C LEU A 538 -17.69 -25.39 -1.77
N TYR A 539 -17.01 -26.30 -1.07
CA TYR A 539 -16.43 -27.51 -1.67
C TYR A 539 -17.48 -28.64 -1.76
N THR A 540 -17.37 -29.45 -2.81
CA THR A 540 -18.13 -30.67 -3.00
C THR A 540 -17.22 -31.66 -3.72
N GLN A 541 -17.13 -32.89 -3.21
CA GLN A 541 -16.30 -33.90 -3.86
C GLN A 541 -16.89 -34.31 -5.22
N ILE A 542 -16.12 -34.14 -6.30
CA ILE A 542 -16.54 -34.43 -7.68
C ILE A 542 -15.54 -35.40 -8.33
N CYS A 543 -15.99 -36.64 -8.54
CA CYS A 543 -15.28 -37.65 -9.32
C CYS A 543 -15.95 -37.84 -10.68
N LEU A 544 -15.17 -37.82 -11.77
CA LEU A 544 -15.64 -37.90 -13.15
C LEU A 544 -15.14 -39.18 -13.85
N THR A 545 -16.06 -39.96 -14.42
CA THR A 545 -15.73 -41.19 -15.17
C THR A 545 -15.25 -40.86 -16.59
N LYS A 546 -14.84 -41.89 -17.34
CA LYS A 546 -14.50 -41.79 -18.77
C LYS A 546 -15.70 -41.51 -19.69
N SER A 547 -16.94 -41.64 -19.21
CA SER A 547 -18.14 -41.56 -20.05
C SER A 547 -18.75 -40.16 -20.01
N TRP A 548 -18.76 -39.44 -21.13
CA TRP A 548 -19.34 -38.09 -21.22
C TRP A 548 -20.78 -37.99 -20.71
N SER A 549 -21.63 -39.00 -20.96
CA SER A 549 -23.00 -39.00 -20.43
C SER A 549 -23.07 -39.16 -18.91
N GLU A 550 -22.12 -39.89 -18.30
CA GLU A 550 -22.03 -40.04 -16.85
C GLU A 550 -21.41 -38.80 -16.21
N ARG A 551 -20.35 -38.24 -16.79
CA ARG A 551 -19.74 -36.96 -16.39
C ARG A 551 -20.81 -35.86 -16.28
N ARG A 552 -21.56 -35.63 -17.37
CA ARG A 552 -22.64 -34.64 -17.42
C ARG A 552 -23.75 -34.92 -16.40
N LYS A 553 -24.11 -36.19 -16.20
CA LYS A 553 -25.09 -36.59 -15.18
C LYS A 553 -24.62 -36.31 -13.75
N SER A 554 -23.34 -36.59 -13.43
CA SER A 554 -22.76 -36.29 -12.11
C SER A 554 -22.73 -34.79 -11.84
N LEU A 555 -22.28 -33.98 -12.81
CA LEU A 555 -22.26 -32.52 -12.66
C LEU A 555 -23.67 -31.93 -12.49
N MET A 556 -24.63 -32.36 -13.31
CA MET A 556 -26.02 -31.90 -13.17
C MET A 556 -26.68 -32.34 -11.85
N ALA A 557 -26.26 -33.45 -11.25
CA ALA A 557 -26.79 -33.93 -9.97
C ALA A 557 -26.40 -33.03 -8.78
N VAL A 558 -25.23 -32.38 -8.82
CA VAL A 558 -24.77 -31.47 -7.74
C VAL A 558 -25.15 -30.01 -7.96
N ARG A 559 -25.41 -29.60 -9.21
CA ARG A 559 -25.63 -28.20 -9.62
C ARG A 559 -26.58 -27.40 -8.70
N GLN A 560 -27.77 -27.92 -8.41
CA GLN A 560 -28.77 -27.16 -7.65
C GLN A 560 -28.31 -26.89 -6.20
N GLN A 561 -27.68 -27.88 -5.57
CA GLN A 561 -27.14 -27.76 -4.23
C GLN A 561 -25.96 -26.76 -4.20
N LYS A 562 -25.03 -26.88 -5.17
CA LYS A 562 -23.91 -25.94 -5.35
C LYS A 562 -24.33 -24.48 -5.48
N LEU A 563 -25.43 -24.19 -6.19
CA LEU A 563 -25.98 -22.83 -6.33
C LEU A 563 -26.63 -22.34 -5.02
N GLN A 564 -27.39 -23.21 -4.34
CA GLN A 564 -28.03 -22.90 -3.06
C GLN A 564 -27.00 -22.60 -1.95
N ASP A 565 -25.93 -23.40 -1.87
CA ASP A 565 -24.85 -23.23 -0.89
C ASP A 565 -23.99 -22.00 -1.20
N ALA A 566 -23.68 -21.76 -2.47
CA ALA A 566 -23.00 -20.54 -2.93
C ALA A 566 -23.74 -19.26 -2.49
N TYR A 567 -25.06 -19.20 -2.74
CA TYR A 567 -25.88 -18.06 -2.34
C TYR A 567 -25.97 -17.94 -0.81
N GLY A 568 -26.31 -19.04 -0.12
CA GLY A 568 -26.49 -19.04 1.34
C GLY A 568 -25.22 -18.66 2.10
N PHE A 569 -24.06 -19.14 1.64
CA PHE A 569 -22.76 -18.81 2.22
C PHE A 569 -22.40 -17.34 2.02
N LEU A 570 -22.47 -16.82 0.79
CA LEU A 570 -22.06 -15.43 0.51
C LEU A 570 -23.01 -14.40 1.13
N MET A 571 -24.31 -14.67 1.15
CA MET A 571 -25.28 -13.76 1.79
C MET A 571 -25.26 -13.81 3.32
N GLY A 572 -24.70 -14.87 3.92
CA GLY A 572 -24.50 -14.99 5.37
C GLY A 572 -23.10 -14.59 5.87
N ARG A 573 -22.11 -14.40 4.98
CA ARG A 573 -20.70 -14.21 5.36
C ARG A 573 -20.30 -12.77 5.69
N PHE A 574 -21.00 -11.77 5.15
CA PHE A 574 -20.62 -10.35 5.30
C PHE A 574 -21.61 -9.61 6.20
N GLU A 575 -21.11 -8.94 7.24
CA GLU A 575 -21.95 -8.22 8.22
C GLU A 575 -22.59 -6.94 7.65
N ASP A 576 -21.90 -6.26 6.73
CA ASP A 576 -22.31 -4.99 6.13
C ASP A 576 -22.08 -5.06 4.60
N PRO A 577 -23.10 -5.47 3.82
CA PRO A 577 -22.96 -5.66 2.37
C PRO A 577 -22.92 -4.33 1.58
N ASP A 578 -23.19 -3.21 2.24
CA ASP A 578 -23.23 -1.87 1.65
C ASP A 578 -21.88 -1.15 1.76
N LYS A 579 -20.83 -1.84 2.22
CA LYS A 579 -19.44 -1.35 2.21
C LYS A 579 -18.50 -2.32 1.47
N PRO A 580 -17.56 -1.80 0.65
CA PRO A 580 -16.49 -2.63 0.11
C PRO A 580 -15.69 -3.28 1.24
N HIS A 581 -15.41 -4.57 1.10
CA HIS A 581 -14.70 -5.35 2.11
C HIS A 581 -13.86 -6.42 1.43
N THR A 582 -12.61 -6.57 1.83
CA THR A 582 -11.71 -7.62 1.31
C THR A 582 -11.03 -8.33 2.48
N SER A 583 -10.97 -9.65 2.42
CA SER A 583 -10.30 -10.51 3.38
C SER A 583 -9.50 -11.59 2.64
N ASP A 584 -8.24 -11.76 3.02
CA ASP A 584 -7.32 -12.78 2.49
C ASP A 584 -6.62 -13.43 3.69
N HIS A 585 -6.60 -14.76 3.73
CA HIS A 585 -5.94 -15.54 4.75
C HIS A 585 -5.19 -16.71 4.13
N ARG A 586 -3.86 -16.74 4.28
CA ARG A 586 -2.98 -17.74 3.65
C ARG A 586 -2.19 -18.52 4.70
N TYR A 587 -2.03 -19.82 4.51
CA TYR A 587 -1.34 -20.71 5.41
C TYR A 587 -0.75 -21.93 4.68
N GLU A 588 0.20 -22.60 5.32
CA GLU A 588 0.81 -23.86 4.85
C GLU A 588 0.29 -25.01 5.73
N THR A 589 -0.09 -26.14 5.12
CA THR A 589 -0.55 -27.33 5.87
C THR A 589 0.64 -28.17 6.36
N PRO A 590 0.45 -29.11 7.31
CA PRO A 590 1.51 -30.02 7.74
C PRO A 590 2.12 -30.88 6.62
N GLU A 591 1.39 -31.06 5.51
CA GLU A 591 1.81 -31.78 4.31
C GLU A 591 2.62 -30.91 3.33
N GLY A 592 2.72 -29.60 3.59
CA GLY A 592 3.37 -28.60 2.73
C GLY A 592 2.47 -28.03 1.64
N ASP A 593 1.17 -28.32 1.66
CA ASP A 593 0.22 -27.70 0.74
C ASP A 593 0.03 -26.22 1.12
N ILE A 594 -0.14 -25.34 0.13
CA ILE A 594 -0.37 -23.92 0.35
C ILE A 594 -1.87 -23.63 0.16
N CYS A 595 -2.51 -23.13 1.20
CA CYS A 595 -3.94 -22.80 1.19
C CYS A 595 -4.16 -21.29 1.30
N ALA A 596 -5.19 -20.79 0.61
CA ALA A 596 -5.66 -19.42 0.72
C ALA A 596 -7.20 -19.38 0.81
N VAL A 597 -7.72 -18.53 1.71
CA VAL A 597 -9.14 -18.24 1.84
C VAL A 597 -9.35 -16.76 1.55
N HIS A 598 -9.96 -16.47 0.40
CA HIS A 598 -10.31 -15.13 -0.04
C HIS A 598 -11.80 -14.89 0.10
N ALA A 599 -12.21 -13.68 0.51
CA ALA A 599 -13.59 -13.23 0.39
C ALA A 599 -13.70 -11.71 0.27
N GLU A 600 -14.60 -11.25 -0.59
CA GLU A 600 -14.64 -9.88 -1.05
C GLU A 600 -16.05 -9.40 -1.41
N VAL A 601 -16.33 -8.12 -1.15
CA VAL A 601 -17.53 -7.37 -1.54
C VAL A 601 -17.09 -6.14 -2.33
N ILE A 602 -17.63 -5.98 -3.53
CA ILE A 602 -17.24 -4.94 -4.49
C ILE A 602 -18.50 -4.32 -5.09
N HIS A 603 -18.52 -2.99 -5.17
CA HIS A 603 -19.59 -2.24 -5.80
C HIS A 603 -19.21 -1.78 -7.20
N PHE A 604 -20.14 -1.91 -8.13
CA PHE A 604 -20.07 -1.40 -9.50
C PHE A 604 -21.13 -0.30 -9.66
N PRO A 605 -20.78 0.97 -9.37
CA PRO A 605 -21.66 2.12 -9.55
C PRO A 605 -21.85 2.48 -11.03
N ARG A 606 -22.93 3.21 -11.34
CA ARG A 606 -23.27 3.71 -12.69
C ARG A 606 -23.30 2.66 -13.82
N VAL A 607 -23.57 1.40 -13.49
CA VAL A 607 -23.71 0.35 -14.52
C VAL A 607 -25.09 0.36 -15.16
N GLU A 608 -25.19 -0.10 -16.41
CA GLU A 608 -26.44 -0.11 -17.17
C GLU A 608 -27.46 -1.11 -16.62
N SER A 609 -27.01 -2.31 -16.25
CA SER A 609 -27.85 -3.40 -15.76
C SER A 609 -27.05 -4.37 -14.88
N LEU A 610 -27.79 -5.25 -14.18
CA LEU A 610 -27.21 -6.42 -13.52
C LEU A 610 -26.60 -7.39 -14.54
N ASP A 611 -27.29 -7.55 -15.68
CA ASP A 611 -26.93 -8.42 -16.79
C ASP A 611 -25.54 -8.08 -17.36
N LYS A 612 -25.21 -6.80 -17.55
CA LYS A 612 -23.88 -6.37 -18.07
C LYS A 612 -22.72 -6.85 -17.18
N VAL A 613 -22.90 -6.82 -15.86
CA VAL A 613 -21.89 -7.31 -14.90
C VAL A 613 -21.87 -8.84 -14.84
N TRP A 614 -23.02 -9.49 -15.04
CA TRP A 614 -23.10 -10.94 -15.15
C TRP A 614 -22.44 -11.48 -16.43
N GLU A 615 -22.69 -10.86 -17.58
CA GLU A 615 -22.03 -11.14 -18.85
C GLU A 615 -20.52 -11.00 -18.73
N ALA A 616 -20.02 -9.96 -18.04
CA ALA A 616 -18.60 -9.80 -17.75
C ALA A 616 -18.00 -10.96 -16.94
N VAL A 617 -18.71 -11.47 -15.93
CA VAL A 617 -18.29 -12.65 -15.13
C VAL A 617 -18.25 -13.91 -16.00
N ILE A 618 -19.29 -14.15 -16.81
CA ILE A 618 -19.36 -15.32 -17.69
C ILE A 618 -18.32 -15.23 -18.82
N PHE A 619 -18.08 -14.05 -19.36
CA PHE A 619 -17.06 -13.80 -20.38
C PHE A 619 -15.65 -14.16 -19.87
N HIS A 620 -15.30 -13.79 -18.63
CA HIS A 620 -14.04 -14.17 -18.01
C HIS A 620 -13.86 -15.69 -17.96
N TYR A 621 -14.82 -16.42 -17.37
CA TYR A 621 -14.70 -17.89 -17.27
C TYR A 621 -14.74 -18.59 -18.63
N ASN A 622 -15.41 -18.00 -19.63
CA ASN A 622 -15.38 -18.49 -21.00
C ASN A 622 -14.08 -18.22 -21.75
N ASN A 623 -13.21 -17.32 -21.28
CA ASN A 623 -11.92 -16.93 -21.91
C ASN A 623 -10.73 -16.97 -20.92
N ILE A 624 -10.82 -17.79 -19.87
CA ILE A 624 -9.91 -17.73 -18.71
C ILE A 624 -8.42 -17.91 -19.05
N GLU A 625 -8.06 -18.70 -20.06
CA GLU A 625 -6.68 -18.86 -20.54
C GLU A 625 -6.14 -17.61 -21.23
N ILE A 626 -6.99 -16.86 -21.94
CA ILE A 626 -6.61 -15.59 -22.58
C ILE A 626 -6.38 -14.56 -21.46
N ASP A 627 -7.35 -14.40 -20.57
CA ASP A 627 -7.28 -13.46 -19.45
C ASP A 627 -6.07 -13.72 -18.55
N ILE A 628 -5.78 -14.99 -18.19
CA ILE A 628 -4.59 -15.33 -17.40
C ILE A 628 -3.30 -15.06 -18.20
N SER A 629 -3.25 -15.42 -19.49
CA SER A 629 -2.04 -15.23 -20.30
C SER A 629 -1.70 -13.76 -20.50
N GLU A 630 -2.68 -12.95 -20.92
CA GLU A 630 -2.50 -11.52 -21.16
C GLU A 630 -2.22 -10.72 -19.89
N LYS A 631 -2.95 -11.00 -18.79
CA LYS A 631 -2.83 -10.19 -17.56
C LYS A 631 -1.68 -10.62 -16.65
N LEU A 632 -1.19 -11.87 -16.74
CA LEU A 632 -0.08 -12.36 -15.91
C LEU A 632 1.22 -12.61 -16.67
N GLY A 633 1.22 -12.56 -18.01
CA GLY A 633 2.37 -12.90 -18.86
C GLY A 633 2.68 -14.41 -18.90
N HIS A 634 1.73 -15.25 -18.48
CA HIS A 634 1.89 -16.70 -18.48
C HIS A 634 1.57 -17.28 -19.86
N MET A 635 2.10 -18.46 -20.19
CA MET A 635 1.56 -19.26 -21.31
C MET A 635 0.50 -20.21 -20.77
N THR A 636 -0.77 -19.83 -20.91
CA THR A 636 -1.91 -20.62 -20.40
C THR A 636 -2.70 -21.21 -21.56
N VAL A 637 -2.98 -22.51 -21.48
CA VAL A 637 -3.70 -23.28 -22.50
C VAL A 637 -4.89 -23.99 -21.86
N ARG A 638 -6.01 -24.04 -22.57
CA ARG A 638 -7.19 -24.82 -22.22
C ARG A 638 -7.11 -26.19 -22.91
N ASP A 639 -6.92 -27.24 -22.11
CA ASP A 639 -6.69 -28.62 -22.59
C ASP A 639 -8.01 -29.36 -22.94
N ASP A 640 -9.10 -29.05 -22.23
CA ASP A 640 -10.42 -29.67 -22.41
C ASP A 640 -11.53 -28.68 -22.03
N TYR A 641 -12.69 -28.79 -22.69
CA TYR A 641 -13.84 -27.93 -22.50
C TYR A 641 -15.15 -28.66 -22.85
N ASP A 642 -15.99 -28.91 -21.84
CA ASP A 642 -17.38 -29.38 -22.04
C ASP A 642 -18.38 -28.37 -21.46
N SER A 643 -19.43 -28.07 -22.22
CA SER A 643 -20.52 -27.18 -21.81
C SER A 643 -21.85 -27.94 -21.82
N ILE A 644 -22.58 -27.85 -20.71
CA ILE A 644 -23.95 -28.34 -20.59
C ILE A 644 -24.87 -27.12 -20.62
N GLU A 645 -25.52 -26.88 -21.76
CA GLU A 645 -26.56 -25.86 -21.93
C GLU A 645 -26.13 -24.43 -21.52
N GLY A 646 -24.82 -24.13 -21.51
CA GLY A 646 -24.28 -22.84 -21.03
C GLY A 646 -24.37 -22.61 -19.51
N ILE A 647 -24.91 -23.56 -18.75
CA ILE A 647 -25.17 -23.46 -17.30
C ILE A 647 -24.19 -24.30 -16.44
N VAL A 648 -23.40 -25.16 -17.08
CA VAL A 648 -22.27 -25.86 -16.48
C VAL A 648 -21.12 -25.89 -17.48
N HIS A 649 -19.92 -25.49 -17.06
CA HIS A 649 -18.70 -25.64 -17.87
C HIS A 649 -17.65 -26.40 -17.08
N ASN A 650 -17.10 -27.47 -17.68
CA ASN A 650 -15.92 -28.17 -17.17
C ASN A 650 -14.71 -27.78 -18.03
N ILE A 651 -13.66 -27.26 -17.41
CA ILE A 651 -12.53 -26.61 -18.07
C ILE A 651 -11.23 -27.07 -17.43
N ARG A 652 -10.32 -27.67 -18.20
CA ARG A 652 -8.95 -27.97 -17.74
C ARG A 652 -7.98 -26.90 -18.24
N VAL A 653 -7.27 -26.26 -17.32
CA VAL A 653 -6.35 -25.15 -17.58
C VAL A 653 -4.92 -25.54 -17.19
N LEU A 654 -3.98 -25.36 -18.11
CA LEU A 654 -2.54 -25.51 -17.88
C LEU A 654 -1.83 -24.18 -18.05
N SER A 655 -1.26 -23.64 -16.98
CA SER A 655 -0.53 -22.37 -16.98
C SER A 655 0.97 -22.60 -16.76
N HIS A 656 1.81 -21.96 -17.56
CA HIS A 656 3.26 -21.99 -17.43
C HIS A 656 3.77 -20.58 -17.12
N SER A 657 4.47 -20.41 -16.00
CA SER A 657 5.19 -19.17 -15.67
C SER A 657 6.58 -19.15 -16.32
N GLU A 658 7.25 -17.99 -16.30
CA GLU A 658 8.59 -17.79 -16.87
C GLU A 658 9.64 -18.77 -16.29
N ASN A 659 9.42 -19.28 -15.06
CA ASN A 659 10.25 -20.29 -14.39
C ASN A 659 9.94 -21.75 -14.81
N CYS A 660 9.28 -21.97 -15.96
CA CYS A 660 8.94 -23.28 -16.54
C CYS A 660 8.15 -24.24 -15.63
N THR A 661 7.53 -23.73 -14.56
CA THR A 661 6.72 -24.56 -13.65
C THR A 661 5.29 -24.62 -14.16
N SER A 662 4.86 -25.82 -14.59
CA SER A 662 3.48 -26.07 -15.02
C SER A 662 2.54 -26.14 -13.81
N VAL A 663 1.56 -25.24 -13.76
CA VAL A 663 0.42 -25.31 -12.84
C VAL A 663 -0.79 -25.85 -13.59
N GLU A 664 -1.48 -26.81 -13.00
CA GLU A 664 -2.67 -27.45 -13.57
C GLU A 664 -3.88 -27.24 -12.66
N SER A 665 -5.01 -26.82 -13.23
CA SER A 665 -6.30 -26.72 -12.55
C SER A 665 -7.40 -27.33 -13.41
N SER A 666 -8.25 -28.18 -12.81
CA SER A 666 -9.47 -28.68 -13.45
C SER A 666 -10.66 -28.06 -12.74
N ILE A 667 -11.36 -27.17 -13.43
CA ILE A 667 -12.35 -26.25 -12.89
C ILE A 667 -13.71 -26.59 -13.47
N VAL A 668 -14.71 -26.83 -12.61
CA VAL A 668 -16.12 -26.82 -13.01
C VAL A 668 -16.81 -25.56 -12.49
N THR A 669 -17.57 -24.91 -13.38
CA THR A 669 -18.45 -23.79 -13.03
C THR A 669 -19.91 -24.22 -13.15
N PHE A 670 -20.73 -23.75 -12.23
CA PHE A 670 -22.19 -23.91 -12.22
C PHE A 670 -22.79 -22.51 -12.17
N SER A 671 -23.41 -22.07 -13.27
CA SER A 671 -23.94 -20.71 -13.42
C SER A 671 -25.46 -20.72 -13.49
N HIS A 672 -26.08 -19.69 -12.90
CA HIS A 672 -27.47 -19.35 -13.17
C HIS A 672 -27.71 -17.85 -12.94
N PHE A 673 -28.52 -17.26 -13.81
CA PHE A 673 -29.03 -15.91 -13.64
C PHE A 673 -30.51 -16.02 -13.30
N PHE A 674 -30.86 -15.68 -12.07
CA PHE A 674 -32.24 -15.69 -11.59
C PHE A 674 -32.90 -14.36 -11.95
N THR A 675 -33.99 -14.43 -12.69
CA THR A 675 -34.83 -13.30 -13.09
C THR A 675 -35.99 -13.10 -12.10
N GLU A 676 -36.88 -12.14 -12.34
CA GLU A 676 -38.10 -11.96 -11.52
C GLU A 676 -39.11 -13.11 -11.66
N ASP A 677 -39.04 -13.88 -12.76
CA ASP A 677 -39.94 -15.00 -13.05
C ASP A 677 -39.45 -16.34 -12.44
N ASP A 678 -38.19 -16.40 -11.97
CA ASP A 678 -37.61 -17.59 -11.36
C ASP A 678 -37.92 -17.66 -9.85
N GLU A 679 -38.14 -18.86 -9.30
CA GLU A 679 -38.16 -19.10 -7.84
C GLU A 679 -36.75 -19.02 -7.24
N GLY A 680 -36.05 -17.91 -7.49
CA GLY A 680 -34.66 -17.68 -7.12
C GLY A 680 -34.44 -17.41 -5.63
N PHE A 681 -33.17 -17.42 -5.24
CA PHE A 681 -32.79 -17.22 -3.85
C PHE A 681 -32.97 -15.75 -3.43
N GLY A 682 -33.76 -15.51 -2.38
CA GLY A 682 -34.02 -14.16 -1.86
C GLY A 682 -35.13 -13.36 -2.57
N GLY A 683 -35.68 -13.86 -3.69
CA GLY A 683 -36.84 -13.25 -4.36
C GLY A 683 -36.58 -11.92 -5.07
N GLN A 684 -35.34 -11.67 -5.48
CA GLN A 684 -34.93 -10.55 -6.33
C GLN A 684 -33.96 -11.06 -7.41
N PRO A 685 -33.83 -10.38 -8.57
CA PRO A 685 -32.89 -10.79 -9.61
C PRO A 685 -31.45 -10.86 -9.10
N CYS A 686 -30.77 -11.98 -9.38
CA CYS A 686 -29.39 -12.21 -8.95
C CYS A 686 -28.65 -13.17 -9.89
N GLY A 687 -27.36 -12.89 -10.10
CA GLY A 687 -26.44 -13.83 -10.77
C GLY A 687 -25.73 -14.68 -9.72
N VAL A 688 -25.76 -16.01 -9.87
CA VAL A 688 -25.04 -16.93 -8.98
C VAL A 688 -24.14 -17.84 -9.80
N LEU A 689 -22.83 -17.73 -9.55
CA LEU A 689 -21.81 -18.64 -10.07
C LEU A 689 -21.22 -19.41 -8.89
N SER A 690 -21.20 -20.74 -8.97
CA SER A 690 -20.47 -21.62 -8.07
C SER A 690 -19.33 -22.29 -8.84
N ILE A 691 -18.19 -22.48 -8.20
CA ILE A 691 -16.95 -22.99 -8.78
C ILE A 691 -16.48 -24.16 -7.91
N ASP A 692 -15.97 -25.22 -8.52
CA ASP A 692 -15.23 -26.26 -7.80
C ASP A 692 -14.10 -26.87 -8.62
N CYS A 693 -13.22 -27.58 -7.93
CA CYS A 693 -12.25 -28.48 -8.56
C CYS A 693 -12.88 -29.83 -8.93
N ILE A 694 -12.21 -30.58 -9.79
CA ILE A 694 -12.46 -32.02 -10.00
C ILE A 694 -11.45 -32.80 -9.17
N ASP A 695 -11.90 -33.67 -8.25
CA ASP A 695 -11.00 -34.41 -7.36
C ASP A 695 -10.28 -35.55 -8.08
N GLU A 696 -11.05 -36.32 -8.83
CA GLU A 696 -10.63 -37.47 -9.61
C GLU A 696 -11.25 -37.41 -11.01
N ASP A 697 -10.42 -37.51 -12.05
CA ASP A 697 -10.88 -37.58 -13.43
C ASP A 697 -10.26 -38.81 -14.11
N GLU A 698 -11.09 -39.80 -14.43
CA GLU A 698 -10.65 -41.04 -15.09
C GLU A 698 -10.24 -40.83 -16.56
N LEU A 699 -10.72 -39.76 -17.21
CA LEU A 699 -10.42 -39.41 -18.59
C LEU A 699 -9.14 -38.58 -18.68
N TYR A 700 -8.98 -37.64 -17.74
CA TYR A 700 -7.89 -36.67 -17.68
C TYR A 700 -7.21 -36.65 -16.30
N PRO A 701 -6.52 -37.74 -15.91
CA PRO A 701 -5.89 -37.82 -14.59
C PRO A 701 -4.80 -36.75 -14.39
N TYR A 702 -4.62 -36.36 -13.14
CA TYR A 702 -3.57 -35.44 -12.69
C TYR A 702 -2.17 -36.07 -12.76
N TYR A 703 -1.14 -35.23 -12.93
CA TYR A 703 0.26 -35.63 -12.99
C TYR A 703 1.13 -34.91 -11.94
N PRO A 704 1.01 -35.23 -10.63
CA PRO A 704 1.72 -34.54 -9.54
C PRO A 704 3.25 -34.69 -9.60
N GLU A 705 3.74 -35.67 -10.37
CA GLU A 705 5.16 -35.91 -10.70
C GLU A 705 5.74 -34.90 -11.73
N LYS A 706 4.88 -34.05 -12.33
CA LYS A 706 5.26 -33.14 -13.43
C LYS A 706 4.65 -31.74 -13.34
N ARG A 707 3.55 -31.58 -12.60
CA ARG A 707 2.73 -30.37 -12.56
C ARG A 707 2.28 -30.12 -11.13
N VAL A 708 2.21 -28.84 -10.74
CA VAL A 708 1.63 -28.43 -9.46
C VAL A 708 0.10 -28.36 -9.62
N ARG A 709 -0.66 -29.09 -8.80
CA ARG A 709 -2.14 -29.05 -8.85
C ARG A 709 -2.65 -27.83 -8.07
N LEU A 710 -3.55 -27.08 -8.68
CA LEU A 710 -4.24 -25.92 -8.11
C LEU A 710 -5.75 -26.16 -8.11
N ASP A 711 -6.32 -26.34 -6.93
CA ASP A 711 -7.76 -26.50 -6.72
C ASP A 711 -8.40 -25.19 -6.27
N THR A 712 -9.65 -24.97 -6.68
CA THR A 712 -10.41 -23.78 -6.32
C THR A 712 -11.88 -24.13 -6.10
N SER A 713 -12.36 -23.96 -4.87
CA SER A 713 -13.77 -24.08 -4.48
C SER A 713 -14.30 -22.70 -4.13
N GLY A 714 -15.18 -22.14 -4.96
CA GLY A 714 -15.53 -20.72 -4.89
C GLY A 714 -16.95 -20.39 -5.30
N ALA A 715 -17.33 -19.13 -5.11
CA ALA A 715 -18.63 -18.62 -5.46
C ALA A 715 -18.58 -17.11 -5.77
N ILE A 716 -19.50 -16.66 -6.61
CA ILE A 716 -19.81 -15.26 -6.91
C ILE A 716 -21.33 -15.09 -6.88
N VAL A 717 -21.81 -14.07 -6.17
CA VAL A 717 -23.21 -13.63 -6.14
C VAL A 717 -23.28 -12.15 -6.51
N LEU A 718 -24.03 -11.84 -7.57
CA LEU A 718 -24.34 -10.49 -8.01
C LEU A 718 -25.76 -10.11 -7.58
N THR A 719 -25.92 -8.94 -6.97
CA THR A 719 -27.24 -8.35 -6.64
C THR A 719 -27.26 -6.89 -7.07
N ALA A 720 -28.37 -6.40 -7.60
CA ALA A 720 -28.56 -4.98 -7.91
C ALA A 720 -29.33 -4.25 -6.81
N ASN A 721 -28.80 -3.12 -6.35
CA ASN A 721 -29.48 -2.15 -5.48
C ASN A 721 -29.59 -0.80 -6.19
N ARG A 722 -30.55 0.03 -5.78
CA ARG A 722 -30.61 1.45 -6.18
C ARG A 722 -30.35 2.33 -4.96
N GLU A 723 -29.42 3.26 -5.08
CA GLU A 723 -29.11 4.22 -4.02
C GLU A 723 -30.08 5.42 -4.03
N GLY A 724 -29.92 6.34 -3.07
CA GLY A 724 -30.94 7.34 -2.71
C GLY A 724 -31.28 8.38 -3.78
N ASP A 725 -30.47 8.50 -4.83
CA ASP A 725 -30.69 9.34 -6.02
C ASP A 725 -31.28 8.54 -7.22
N GLY A 726 -31.37 7.22 -7.10
CA GLY A 726 -31.82 6.30 -8.15
C GLY A 726 -30.70 5.63 -8.95
N GLU A 727 -29.42 5.92 -8.66
CA GLU A 727 -28.25 5.28 -9.30
C GLU A 727 -28.28 3.76 -9.09
N LEU A 728 -28.00 3.00 -10.15
CA LEU A 728 -27.90 1.54 -10.10
C LEU A 728 -26.49 1.13 -9.66
N VAL A 729 -26.41 0.38 -8.56
CA VAL A 729 -25.18 -0.20 -8.05
C VAL A 729 -25.31 -1.72 -8.04
N VAL A 730 -24.44 -2.40 -8.77
CA VAL A 730 -24.34 -3.86 -8.72
C VAL A 730 -23.30 -4.24 -7.67
N THR A 731 -23.72 -5.04 -6.67
CA THR A 731 -22.83 -5.57 -5.65
C THR A 731 -22.39 -6.98 -6.02
N LEU A 732 -21.10 -7.16 -6.23
CA LEU A 732 -20.44 -8.46 -6.39
C LEU A 732 -19.94 -8.92 -5.03
N ARG A 733 -20.43 -10.08 -4.57
CA ARG A 733 -19.88 -10.79 -3.39
C ARG A 733 -19.19 -12.04 -3.91
N ARG A 734 -17.93 -12.26 -3.55
CA ARG A 734 -17.19 -13.48 -3.91
C ARG A 734 -16.46 -14.08 -2.73
N ALA A 735 -16.24 -15.38 -2.78
CA ALA A 735 -15.34 -16.08 -1.87
C ALA A 735 -14.72 -17.27 -2.58
N ALA A 736 -13.48 -17.60 -2.24
CA ALA A 736 -12.77 -18.76 -2.75
C ALA A 736 -11.93 -19.39 -1.64
N PHE A 737 -11.98 -20.72 -1.57
CA PHE A 737 -10.93 -21.54 -0.98
C PHE A 737 -10.04 -22.02 -2.13
N VAL A 738 -8.75 -21.78 -2.03
CA VAL A 738 -7.75 -22.14 -3.04
C VAL A 738 -6.69 -23.01 -2.39
N LYS A 739 -6.37 -24.15 -3.00
CA LYS A 739 -5.35 -25.08 -2.52
C LYS A 739 -4.35 -25.39 -3.62
N LEU A 740 -3.09 -25.04 -3.39
CA LEU A 740 -1.97 -25.45 -4.21
C LEU A 740 -1.28 -26.64 -3.54
N TYR A 741 -1.27 -27.79 -4.22
CA TYR A 741 -0.70 -29.03 -3.68
C TYR A 741 0.82 -29.01 -3.71
N ASN A 742 1.44 -29.56 -2.67
CA ASN A 742 2.86 -29.85 -2.63
C ASN A 742 3.22 -30.90 -3.70
N PRO A 743 4.04 -30.58 -4.73
CA PRO A 743 4.32 -31.50 -5.83
C PRO A 743 5.25 -32.65 -5.40
N GLN A 744 5.26 -33.72 -6.21
CA GLN A 744 6.12 -34.88 -5.97
C GLN A 744 7.54 -34.71 -6.53
N PHE A 745 7.77 -33.63 -7.30
CA PHE A 745 9.08 -33.22 -7.82
C PHE A 745 9.63 -32.01 -7.04
N PRO A 746 10.97 -31.86 -6.93
CA PRO A 746 11.58 -30.76 -6.18
C PRO A 746 11.35 -29.41 -6.85
N LEU A 747 10.83 -28.45 -6.09
CA LEU A 747 10.80 -27.03 -6.45
C LEU A 747 11.99 -26.28 -5.83
N SER A 748 12.41 -25.18 -6.46
CA SER A 748 13.32 -24.22 -5.81
C SER A 748 12.56 -23.41 -4.76
N GLU A 749 13.23 -22.97 -3.69
CA GLU A 749 12.58 -22.16 -2.64
C GLU A 749 12.06 -20.81 -3.21
N ALA A 750 12.75 -20.23 -4.19
CA ALA A 750 12.27 -19.04 -4.90
C ALA A 750 10.96 -19.32 -5.67
N THR A 751 10.88 -20.45 -6.37
CA THR A 751 9.65 -20.89 -7.06
C THR A 751 8.51 -21.18 -6.07
N ARG A 752 8.82 -21.78 -4.90
CA ARG A 752 7.83 -22.02 -3.84
C ARG A 752 7.27 -20.72 -3.28
N GLN A 753 8.12 -19.72 -3.04
CA GLN A 753 7.73 -18.38 -2.59
C GLN A 753 6.94 -17.61 -3.66
N GLU A 754 7.32 -17.72 -4.94
CA GLU A 754 6.58 -17.16 -6.08
C GLU A 754 5.15 -17.73 -6.14
N LEU A 755 5.01 -19.05 -6.04
CA LEU A 755 3.72 -19.74 -6.01
C LEU A 755 2.88 -19.35 -4.77
N GLN A 756 3.52 -19.20 -3.60
CA GLN A 756 2.86 -18.77 -2.36
C GLN A 756 2.34 -17.33 -2.43
N ALA A 757 3.13 -16.41 -2.98
CA ALA A 757 2.72 -15.04 -3.23
C ALA A 757 1.63 -14.99 -4.33
N GLY A 758 1.77 -15.84 -5.35
CA GLY A 758 0.96 -15.89 -6.54
C GLY A 758 -0.40 -16.60 -6.42
N ILE A 759 -0.68 -17.30 -5.32
CA ILE A 759 -1.89 -18.15 -5.16
C ILE A 759 -3.22 -17.41 -5.40
N GLY A 760 -3.27 -16.09 -5.16
CA GLY A 760 -4.45 -15.26 -5.42
C GLY A 760 -4.55 -14.67 -6.84
N ARG A 761 -3.48 -14.69 -7.65
CA ARG A 761 -3.36 -13.88 -8.89
C ARG A 761 -4.47 -14.16 -9.90
N TRP A 762 -4.93 -15.40 -10.04
CA TRP A 762 -6.04 -15.74 -10.95
C TRP A 762 -7.35 -15.06 -10.52
N GLY A 763 -7.56 -14.91 -9.20
CA GLY A 763 -8.67 -14.14 -8.65
C GLY A 763 -8.55 -12.63 -8.90
N ASP A 764 -7.34 -12.08 -9.01
CA ASP A 764 -7.13 -10.67 -9.34
C ASP A 764 -7.39 -10.40 -10.83
N VAL A 765 -7.03 -11.35 -11.70
CA VAL A 765 -7.33 -11.31 -13.14
C VAL A 765 -8.83 -11.21 -13.40
N LEU A 766 -9.65 -12.05 -12.75
CA LEU A 766 -11.11 -11.96 -12.80
C LEU A 766 -11.61 -10.53 -12.54
N MET A 767 -11.10 -9.88 -11.49
CA MET A 767 -11.58 -8.54 -11.13
C MET A 767 -11.14 -7.45 -12.10
N LYS A 768 -9.94 -7.57 -12.67
CA LYS A 768 -9.47 -6.70 -13.76
C LYS A 768 -10.29 -6.91 -15.03
N ALA A 769 -10.59 -8.16 -15.39
CA ALA A 769 -11.41 -8.51 -16.55
C ALA A 769 -12.82 -7.94 -16.44
N ILE A 770 -13.52 -8.15 -15.31
CA ILE A 770 -14.87 -7.60 -15.10
C ILE A 770 -14.87 -6.07 -15.21
N ARG A 771 -13.93 -5.36 -14.56
CA ARG A 771 -13.86 -3.90 -14.65
C ARG A 771 -13.60 -3.42 -16.07
N SER A 772 -12.67 -4.07 -16.79
CA SER A 772 -12.37 -3.77 -18.19
C SER A 772 -13.58 -3.98 -19.10
N TYR A 773 -14.37 -5.03 -18.88
CA TYR A 773 -15.57 -5.33 -19.67
C TYR A 773 -16.72 -4.35 -19.38
N VAL A 774 -16.94 -4.03 -18.10
CA VAL A 774 -18.06 -3.18 -17.66
C VAL A 774 -17.84 -1.70 -18.02
N TYR A 775 -16.61 -1.20 -17.90
CA TYR A 775 -16.27 0.22 -18.05
C TYR A 775 -15.37 0.58 -19.24
N GLY A 776 -14.75 -0.39 -19.94
CA GLY A 776 -13.83 -0.13 -21.07
C GLY A 776 -14.50 0.37 -22.36
N ALA A 777 -15.69 0.96 -22.26
CA ALA A 777 -16.47 1.55 -23.35
C ALA A 777 -16.82 3.03 -23.06
N LEU A 778 -16.03 3.69 -22.19
CA LEU A 778 -16.18 5.09 -21.76
C LEU A 778 -14.89 5.88 -22.02
#